data_AF-A0AAQ2DD07-F1
#
_entry.id   AF-A0AAQ2DD07-F1
#
_cell.length_a   1.000
_cell.length_b   1.000
_cell.length_c   1.000
_cell.angle_alpha   90.00
_cell.angle_beta   90.00
_cell.angle_gamma   90.00
#
_symmetry.space_group_name_H-M   'P 1'
#
loop_
_entity.id
_entity.type
_entity.pdbx_description
1 polymer ?
#
loop_
_entity_poly.entity_id
_entity_poly.type
_entity_poly.pdbx_seq_one_letter_code
_entity_poly.pdbx_strand_id
1 'polypeptide(L)'
;MTGKPPKIKPVSVPTKPSDSSIDVSHRPLSASSTVAHLTVAHHQEPLHSQFSSDPLAITPGVNVSTTTTYSTFDEFPRFSAQDPLESYWIPSQEGLDESVALGIKTLKHRQYVAVADNHIVQVVRDAESGLFRATHARELHPSGPLLRPDSEGRLWVAVESDGFTISDLIAAQAAELFRRSGRSVAQLSDTAVVRMLAVSGVNEAVLRDVIAHDRPVPFLLEDTLRRFELDQQIQAEGRVAPESFTRFKDVEDAFESDCNEDTLRMRRVFPDLPKTAARAIWRNTSAAERLHMHNQPGIPQRVALEALLALREVRLARAVEGIYLEAVVNPDSDRLVLHMIGDLVDWPRQIRIEIRQGAIDGDVFAAIGDARSSDRHLLIRHDDGYIVASGGPPSVLGAQNLYTTLWTLLLPVHRQSLGISDDAAQALQKLIRSQPSPSRRVVSEVLRLAPLPATVNAARTQGRQEGLLRGGADVRPESPKSFERRVRDLHPEISDEDVAAFIDKRLQHDPSGVLSRLENEFATLRHELEVWRAEVPPHPSKGVEWSAEAFAEQSRLRQRFSEKLQSTWQQKLLSVDGVADESFDSFIDFTDELPQMSARFEHVAGLGLEARNPSVKLGRFLDSFPNLAYLVLENVRMDRFAPGIFQMRGLQHLILKDCSLRLSENDAEGLSRIETLTLLRLDGNPLGVAPHLGFMRQMKELYLANSGLTGIPGGVEQLSRLKILDLRDNNIVDVGDDFFEIPDTQDTYVDLRGNPLSQVALLRINDYLQNTSMDSEIDIRTQEQVFDEIFELSEFSDSGVGSDSDEG
;
A
#
# COMPACT_ATOMS: atom_id res chain seq x y z
N MET A 1 63.41 12.82 48.46
CA MET A 1 63.51 14.30 48.39
C MET A 1 62.29 14.82 47.62
N THR A 2 61.73 15.95 48.04
CA THR A 2 61.12 17.03 47.20
C THR A 2 60.23 16.65 45.99
N GLY A 3 58.98 17.09 45.86
CA GLY A 3 58.17 17.98 46.71
C GLY A 3 56.74 18.18 46.17
N LYS A 4 55.87 18.77 46.99
CA LYS A 4 54.49 19.25 46.71
C LYS A 4 54.48 20.77 47.04
N PRO A 5 53.44 21.60 46.77
CA PRO A 5 52.09 21.38 46.19
C PRO A 5 51.77 22.52 45.15
N PRO A 6 50.58 23.19 45.01
CA PRO A 6 49.19 22.95 45.47
C PRO A 6 47.98 23.32 44.54
N LYS A 7 46.76 22.88 44.96
CA LYS A 7 45.44 23.59 44.89
C LYS A 7 44.79 23.82 43.47
N ILE A 8 43.47 23.98 43.25
CA ILE A 8 42.28 24.31 44.11
C ILE A 8 41.06 23.38 43.79
N LYS A 9 40.18 23.20 44.79
CA LYS A 9 38.75 22.75 44.80
C LYS A 9 37.99 23.74 45.73
N PRO A 10 36.65 23.76 45.86
CA PRO A 10 35.52 24.00 44.92
C PRO A 10 34.60 25.16 45.44
N VAL A 11 33.26 25.15 45.16
CA VAL A 11 32.12 25.83 45.87
C VAL A 11 31.50 27.14 45.32
N SER A 12 30.33 27.00 44.66
CA SER A 12 28.95 27.52 44.94
C SER A 12 28.57 28.99 45.28
N VAL A 13 27.45 29.45 44.63
CA VAL A 13 26.28 30.24 45.17
C VAL A 13 26.51 31.76 45.43
N PRO A 14 25.63 32.73 45.01
CA PRO A 14 24.34 33.08 45.70
C PRO A 14 23.19 33.69 44.84
N THR A 15 22.00 34.16 45.32
CA THR A 15 20.95 33.71 46.30
C THR A 15 19.63 34.52 46.15
N LYS A 16 18.44 33.87 45.99
CA LYS A 16 17.09 34.31 46.49
C LYS A 16 16.47 35.64 45.95
N PRO A 17 15.24 36.06 46.35
CA PRO A 17 14.21 35.47 47.25
C PRO A 17 12.97 34.92 46.49
N SER A 18 11.92 34.33 47.09
CA SER A 18 11.63 34.09 48.54
C SER A 18 11.09 32.68 48.88
N ASP A 19 9.87 32.56 49.47
CA ASP A 19 9.50 31.62 50.55
C ASP A 19 7.92 31.52 50.66
N SER A 20 7.23 30.76 51.52
CA SER A 20 7.55 30.24 52.87
C SER A 20 6.84 28.93 53.31
N SER A 21 6.99 28.62 54.60
CA SER A 21 6.67 27.45 55.44
C SER A 21 5.24 27.35 56.04
N ILE A 22 4.77 26.12 56.38
CA ILE A 22 4.55 25.62 57.78
C ILE A 22 3.88 24.20 57.85
N ASP A 23 4.60 23.28 58.51
CA ASP A 23 4.22 22.18 59.44
C ASP A 23 3.57 20.79 59.18
N VAL A 24 4.09 19.87 60.01
CA VAL A 24 3.49 18.71 60.74
C VAL A 24 3.25 17.36 60.02
N SER A 25 4.35 16.59 59.96
CA SER A 25 4.62 15.32 60.67
C SER A 25 3.80 14.01 60.49
N HIS A 26 4.58 12.91 60.53
CA HIS A 26 4.25 11.53 60.93
C HIS A 26 3.57 10.52 59.97
N ARG A 27 4.41 10.00 59.06
CA ARG A 27 4.72 8.55 58.87
C ARG A 27 4.57 7.68 60.17
N PRO A 28 4.58 6.30 60.09
CA PRO A 28 4.19 5.39 58.99
C PRO A 28 3.63 3.97 59.44
N LEU A 29 3.51 3.06 58.45
CA LEU A 29 3.84 1.60 58.46
C LEU A 29 2.78 0.48 58.63
N SER A 30 3.03 -0.56 57.82
CA SER A 30 2.91 -2.03 58.04
C SER A 30 1.59 -2.81 57.85
N ALA A 31 1.58 -3.55 56.73
CA ALA A 31 1.54 -5.02 56.62
C ALA A 31 0.26 -5.85 56.93
N SER A 32 0.04 -6.80 56.01
CA SER A 32 -1.04 -7.78 55.84
C SER A 32 -1.39 -8.71 57.02
N SER A 33 -2.64 -9.18 57.06
CA SER A 33 -2.99 -10.62 57.13
C SER A 33 -4.49 -10.88 56.93
N THR A 34 -4.90 -12.15 56.96
CA THR A 34 -6.00 -12.77 56.19
C THR A 34 -7.24 -13.21 57.00
N VAL A 35 -8.36 -13.40 56.28
CA VAL A 35 -9.39 -14.46 56.46
C VAL A 35 -10.57 -14.29 57.47
N ALA A 36 -11.74 -14.82 57.03
CA ALA A 36 -12.86 -15.46 57.80
C ALA A 36 -14.22 -14.75 58.07
N HIS A 37 -15.25 -15.19 57.31
CA HIS A 37 -16.44 -15.97 57.77
C HIS A 37 -17.82 -15.36 58.14
N LEU A 38 -18.88 -16.05 57.61
CA LEU A 38 -20.22 -16.36 58.18
C LEU A 38 -21.29 -15.22 58.21
N THR A 39 -22.63 -15.42 58.15
CA THR A 39 -23.53 -16.62 58.15
C THR A 39 -24.98 -16.26 57.71
N VAL A 40 -25.76 -17.22 57.13
CA VAL A 40 -27.22 -17.53 57.36
C VAL A 40 -28.31 -16.47 57.03
N ALA A 41 -29.59 -16.77 56.76
CA ALA A 41 -30.38 -17.79 55.99
C ALA A 41 -31.89 -17.45 56.16
N HIS A 42 -32.81 -17.92 55.28
CA HIS A 42 -34.17 -18.48 55.60
C HIS A 42 -35.17 -18.57 54.42
N HIS A 43 -35.83 -19.73 54.31
CA HIS A 43 -37.27 -20.05 54.04
C HIS A 43 -38.19 -19.16 53.14
N GLN A 44 -39.27 -19.66 52.52
CA GLN A 44 -39.70 -20.97 51.96
C GLN A 44 -41.04 -20.78 51.17
N GLU A 45 -41.32 -21.66 50.22
CA GLU A 45 -42.56 -21.97 49.43
C GLU A 45 -43.98 -21.85 50.09
N PRO A 46 -45.14 -22.21 49.45
CA PRO A 46 -45.48 -22.57 48.03
C PRO A 46 -46.79 -21.92 47.48
N LEU A 47 -47.28 -22.30 46.27
CA LEU A 47 -48.63 -22.90 46.06
C LEU A 47 -48.89 -23.38 44.59
N HIS A 48 -49.99 -24.14 44.40
CA HIS A 48 -50.15 -25.16 43.34
C HIS A 48 -50.92 -24.79 42.03
N SER A 49 -50.57 -25.53 40.99
CA SER A 49 -51.24 -25.89 39.71
C SER A 49 -52.78 -25.80 39.56
N GLN A 50 -53.26 -25.52 38.32
CA GLN A 50 -54.27 -26.35 37.61
C GLN A 50 -54.38 -26.08 36.09
N PHE A 51 -55.27 -26.82 35.39
CA PHE A 51 -55.21 -27.22 33.96
C PHE A 51 -56.09 -26.42 32.95
N SER A 52 -55.68 -26.50 31.67
CA SER A 52 -56.51 -26.58 30.43
C SER A 52 -57.34 -25.38 29.93
N SER A 53 -57.01 -24.86 28.74
CA SER A 53 -57.73 -25.15 27.46
C SER A 53 -57.17 -24.38 26.24
N ASP A 54 -57.13 -25.07 25.09
CA ASP A 54 -56.76 -24.62 23.73
C ASP A 54 -57.93 -23.85 23.03
N PRO A 55 -57.81 -23.28 21.79
CA PRO A 55 -56.64 -23.04 20.93
C PRO A 55 -56.63 -21.63 20.24
N LEU A 56 -55.84 -21.48 19.16
CA LEU A 56 -55.83 -20.43 18.10
C LEU A 56 -54.98 -19.16 18.31
N ALA A 57 -53.71 -19.22 17.86
CA ALA A 57 -53.13 -18.19 16.98
C ALA A 57 -51.97 -18.79 16.17
N ILE A 58 -51.95 -18.55 14.85
CA ILE A 58 -50.95 -19.09 13.92
C ILE A 58 -49.80 -18.08 13.76
N THR A 59 -48.55 -18.54 13.92
CA THR A 59 -47.35 -17.83 13.42
C THR A 59 -46.44 -18.82 12.68
N PRO A 60 -45.92 -18.46 11.48
CA PRO A 60 -45.27 -19.42 10.60
C PRO A 60 -43.82 -19.70 11.01
N GLY A 61 -43.50 -20.98 11.26
CA GLY A 61 -42.12 -21.44 11.32
C GLY A 61 -41.55 -21.58 9.90
N VAL A 62 -40.47 -20.86 9.61
CA VAL A 62 -39.71 -21.04 8.35
C VAL A 62 -38.92 -22.35 8.45
N ASN A 63 -39.50 -23.42 7.92
CA ASN A 63 -38.78 -24.68 7.71
C ASN A 63 -37.75 -24.50 6.60
N VAL A 64 -36.47 -24.33 6.97
CA VAL A 64 -35.36 -24.48 6.01
C VAL A 64 -35.14 -25.97 5.78
N SER A 65 -35.92 -26.54 4.87
CA SER A 65 -35.62 -27.85 4.30
C SER A 65 -34.38 -27.72 3.42
N THR A 66 -33.22 -28.15 3.91
CA THR A 66 -32.05 -28.38 3.06
C THR A 66 -32.32 -29.61 2.19
N THR A 67 -33.03 -29.41 1.08
CA THR A 67 -33.10 -30.42 0.02
C THR A 67 -31.70 -30.58 -0.54
N THR A 68 -30.99 -31.63 -0.13
CA THR A 68 -29.79 -32.08 -0.82
C THR A 68 -30.21 -32.52 -2.22
N THR A 69 -30.14 -31.59 -3.18
CA THR A 69 -30.22 -31.92 -4.59
C THR A 69 -29.02 -32.78 -4.93
N TYR A 70 -29.24 -34.09 -5.01
CA TYR A 70 -28.34 -35.00 -5.70
C TYR A 70 -28.22 -34.54 -7.15
N SER A 71 -27.15 -33.80 -7.46
CA SER A 71 -26.66 -33.69 -8.83
C SER A 71 -25.97 -35.01 -9.17
N THR A 72 -26.75 -35.98 -9.62
CA THR A 72 -26.25 -36.97 -10.59
C THR A 72 -25.92 -36.24 -11.89
N PHE A 73 -24.87 -36.68 -12.60
CA PHE A 73 -24.01 -35.94 -13.54
C PHE A 73 -22.83 -35.26 -12.80
N ASP A 74 -21.59 -35.75 -12.89
CA ASP A 74 -21.04 -36.84 -13.74
C ASP A 74 -20.05 -37.73 -12.98
N GLU A 75 -20.13 -39.04 -13.20
CA GLU A 75 -18.95 -39.90 -13.20
C GLU A 75 -18.14 -39.53 -14.45
N PHE A 76 -17.18 -38.62 -14.33
CA PHE A 76 -16.21 -38.45 -15.41
C PHE A 76 -15.20 -39.60 -15.37
N PRO A 77 -15.20 -40.51 -16.36
CA PRO A 77 -14.16 -41.52 -16.43
C PRO A 77 -12.81 -40.84 -16.67
N ARG A 78 -11.74 -41.40 -16.09
CA ARG A 78 -10.38 -41.02 -16.49
C ARG A 78 -10.21 -41.36 -17.97
N PHE A 79 -10.33 -40.37 -18.85
CA PHE A 79 -10.07 -40.54 -20.28
C PHE A 79 -8.57 -40.70 -20.52
N SER A 80 -8.10 -41.95 -20.40
CA SER A 80 -6.97 -42.42 -21.19
C SER A 80 -7.26 -42.16 -22.67
N ALA A 81 -6.29 -41.62 -23.41
CA ALA A 81 -6.46 -41.39 -24.84
C ALA A 81 -6.90 -42.68 -25.52
N GLN A 82 -8.03 -42.67 -26.22
CA GLN A 82 -8.55 -43.87 -26.89
C GLN A 82 -7.75 -44.22 -28.15
N ASP A 83 -7.20 -43.19 -28.81
CA ASP A 83 -6.44 -43.30 -30.04
C ASP A 83 -5.09 -42.55 -29.93
N PRO A 84 -4.03 -43.05 -30.60
CA PRO A 84 -2.71 -42.41 -30.60
C PRO A 84 -2.71 -41.13 -31.45
N LEU A 85 -1.71 -40.25 -31.23
CA LEU A 85 -1.67 -38.89 -31.78
C LEU A 85 -1.75 -38.85 -33.32
N GLU A 86 -1.17 -39.84 -33.98
CA GLU A 86 -1.17 -40.07 -35.42
C GLU A 86 -2.58 -40.07 -36.02
N SER A 87 -3.57 -40.53 -35.24
CA SER A 87 -4.98 -40.60 -35.65
C SER A 87 -5.59 -39.22 -35.86
N TYR A 88 -5.08 -38.20 -35.18
CA TYR A 88 -5.58 -36.82 -35.20
C TYR A 88 -4.88 -35.94 -36.26
N TRP A 89 -3.91 -36.47 -37.00
CA TRP A 89 -3.11 -35.72 -37.97
C TRP A 89 -3.93 -35.21 -39.16
N ILE A 90 -3.78 -33.93 -39.46
CA ILE A 90 -4.32 -33.26 -40.64
C ILE A 90 -3.14 -32.82 -41.52
N PRO A 91 -3.08 -33.22 -42.80
CA PRO A 91 -2.01 -32.78 -43.69
C PRO A 91 -2.11 -31.28 -43.96
N SER A 92 -1.02 -30.56 -43.72
CA SER A 92 -0.89 -29.14 -44.06
C SER A 92 -0.52 -28.99 -45.53
N GLN A 93 -1.20 -28.09 -46.25
CA GLN A 93 -0.71 -27.63 -47.54
C GLN A 93 0.46 -26.65 -47.34
N GLU A 94 1.37 -26.61 -48.32
CA GLU A 94 2.62 -25.83 -48.26
C GLU A 94 2.36 -24.32 -48.13
N GLY A 95 3.20 -23.64 -47.33
CA GLY A 95 3.15 -22.19 -47.13
C GLY A 95 2.51 -21.76 -45.81
N LEU A 96 3.25 -21.90 -44.70
CA LEU A 96 2.84 -21.42 -43.37
C LEU A 96 3.99 -20.70 -42.65
N ASP A 97 4.69 -19.83 -43.39
CA ASP A 97 5.81 -19.02 -42.90
C ASP A 97 5.48 -18.14 -41.67
N GLU A 98 6.56 -17.86 -40.94
CA GLU A 98 6.78 -16.86 -39.88
C GLU A 98 5.84 -16.75 -38.65
N SER A 99 6.38 -17.25 -37.53
CA SER A 99 6.45 -16.58 -36.21
C SER A 99 5.19 -16.00 -35.55
N VAL A 100 4.61 -16.79 -34.62
CA VAL A 100 4.09 -16.29 -33.32
C VAL A 100 4.49 -17.31 -32.24
N ALA A 101 4.83 -16.83 -31.04
CA ALA A 101 5.30 -17.65 -29.93
C ALA A 101 4.37 -18.84 -29.61
N LEU A 102 4.97 -20.00 -29.27
CA LEU A 102 4.34 -21.31 -28.96
C LEU A 102 3.73 -22.10 -30.14
N GLY A 103 3.72 -21.56 -31.37
CA GLY A 103 3.34 -22.35 -32.56
C GLY A 103 1.86 -22.75 -32.66
N ILE A 104 1.00 -22.17 -31.82
CA ILE A 104 -0.45 -22.39 -31.85
C ILE A 104 -1.08 -21.43 -32.87
N LYS A 105 -1.64 -21.94 -33.97
CA LYS A 105 -2.35 -21.13 -34.98
C LYS A 105 -3.86 -21.22 -34.77
N THR A 106 -4.55 -20.07 -34.73
CA THR A 106 -6.02 -20.01 -34.61
C THR A 106 -6.64 -19.79 -35.99
N LEU A 107 -7.37 -20.78 -36.52
CA LEU A 107 -8.07 -20.71 -37.79
C LEU A 107 -9.58 -20.85 -37.55
N LYS A 108 -10.38 -19.87 -37.98
CA LYS A 108 -11.86 -19.87 -37.82
C LYS A 108 -12.33 -20.20 -36.39
N HIS A 109 -11.72 -19.55 -35.38
CA HIS A 109 -11.97 -19.75 -33.93
C HIS A 109 -11.58 -21.14 -33.38
N ARG A 110 -10.75 -21.92 -34.09
CA ARG A 110 -10.22 -23.21 -33.63
C ARG A 110 -8.71 -23.18 -33.60
N GLN A 111 -8.11 -23.77 -32.58
CA GLN A 111 -6.66 -23.78 -32.39
C GLN A 111 -6.04 -25.04 -32.99
N TYR A 112 -4.87 -24.89 -33.60
CA TYR A 112 -4.10 -25.94 -34.25
C TYR A 112 -2.63 -25.85 -33.85
N VAL A 113 -1.96 -26.99 -33.70
CA VAL A 113 -0.52 -27.09 -33.42
C VAL A 113 0.17 -28.00 -34.45
N ALA A 114 1.43 -27.72 -34.76
CA ALA A 114 2.26 -28.61 -35.57
C ALA A 114 2.77 -29.78 -34.73
N VAL A 115 2.73 -31.00 -35.27
CA VAL A 115 3.13 -32.24 -34.55
C VAL A 115 4.21 -33.03 -35.28
N ALA A 116 4.29 -32.89 -36.62
CA ALA A 116 5.34 -33.43 -37.45
C ALA A 116 5.47 -32.58 -38.72
N ASP A 117 6.53 -32.78 -39.51
CA ASP A 117 6.66 -32.12 -40.81
C ASP A 117 5.42 -32.38 -41.68
N ASN A 118 4.84 -31.30 -42.21
CA ASN A 118 3.57 -31.26 -42.95
C ASN A 118 2.31 -31.77 -42.21
N HIS A 119 2.29 -31.92 -40.87
CA HIS A 119 1.11 -32.36 -40.12
C HIS A 119 0.74 -31.45 -38.95
N ILE A 120 -0.56 -31.09 -38.87
CA ILE A 120 -1.14 -30.30 -37.78
C ILE A 120 -2.28 -31.06 -37.08
N VAL A 121 -2.54 -30.73 -35.82
CA VAL A 121 -3.61 -31.31 -34.99
C VAL A 121 -4.47 -30.20 -34.42
N GLN A 122 -5.79 -30.34 -34.44
CA GLN A 122 -6.70 -29.41 -33.76
C GLN A 122 -6.64 -29.64 -32.24
N VAL A 123 -6.56 -28.57 -31.46
CA VAL A 123 -6.45 -28.63 -30.00
C VAL A 123 -7.52 -27.81 -29.28
N VAL A 124 -7.87 -28.26 -28.09
CA VAL A 124 -8.70 -27.53 -27.12
C VAL A 124 -7.99 -27.55 -25.77
N ARG A 125 -8.14 -26.48 -24.98
CA ARG A 125 -7.55 -26.41 -23.65
C ARG A 125 -8.34 -27.27 -22.66
N ASP A 126 -7.66 -28.22 -22.05
CA ASP A 126 -8.20 -29.14 -21.06
C ASP A 126 -8.35 -28.41 -19.70
N ALA A 127 -9.55 -28.47 -19.12
CA ALA A 127 -9.90 -27.66 -17.94
C ALA A 127 -9.30 -28.18 -16.62
N GLU A 128 -8.90 -29.46 -16.57
CA GLU A 128 -8.38 -30.11 -15.36
C GLU A 128 -6.85 -30.05 -15.32
N SER A 129 -6.18 -30.26 -16.46
CA SER A 129 -4.71 -30.21 -16.58
C SER A 129 -4.16 -28.84 -17.03
N GLY A 130 -4.98 -27.99 -17.65
CA GLY A 130 -4.54 -26.71 -18.24
C GLY A 130 -3.66 -26.84 -19.49
N LEU A 131 -3.40 -28.06 -19.95
CA LEU A 131 -2.67 -28.37 -21.18
C LEU A 131 -3.60 -28.38 -22.41
N PHE A 132 -3.04 -28.58 -23.59
CA PHE A 132 -3.80 -28.72 -24.83
C PHE A 132 -4.07 -30.20 -25.12
N ARG A 133 -5.31 -30.56 -25.44
CA ARG A 133 -5.71 -31.91 -25.82
C ARG A 133 -6.04 -31.96 -27.31
N ALA A 134 -5.57 -33.00 -27.99
CA ALA A 134 -5.91 -33.27 -29.38
C ALA A 134 -7.41 -33.61 -29.53
N THR A 135 -8.03 -33.17 -30.64
CA THR A 135 -9.45 -33.42 -30.92
C THR A 135 -9.74 -33.41 -32.42
N HIS A 136 -10.76 -34.16 -32.86
CA HIS A 136 -11.26 -34.07 -34.22
C HIS A 136 -12.25 -32.91 -34.41
N ALA A 137 -12.32 -32.39 -35.65
CA ALA A 137 -13.13 -31.23 -36.01
C ALA A 137 -14.66 -31.36 -35.79
N ARG A 138 -15.17 -32.54 -35.40
CA ARG A 138 -16.58 -32.85 -35.15
C ARG A 138 -16.87 -33.33 -33.72
N GLU A 139 -15.85 -33.42 -32.86
CA GLU A 139 -16.04 -33.78 -31.45
C GLU A 139 -16.59 -32.62 -30.64
N LEU A 140 -17.47 -32.93 -29.67
CA LEU A 140 -17.87 -32.00 -28.61
C LEU A 140 -16.92 -32.05 -27.40
N HIS A 141 -16.35 -33.24 -27.13
CA HIS A 141 -15.44 -33.49 -26.03
C HIS A 141 -14.12 -34.05 -26.60
N PRO A 142 -12.97 -33.46 -26.28
CA PRO A 142 -11.69 -33.87 -26.86
C PRO A 142 -11.25 -35.24 -26.34
N SER A 143 -11.15 -36.24 -27.21
CA SER A 143 -10.80 -37.63 -26.85
C SER A 143 -9.31 -37.98 -27.00
N GLY A 144 -8.51 -37.09 -27.59
CA GLY A 144 -7.11 -37.34 -27.89
C GLY A 144 -6.16 -37.21 -26.69
N PRO A 145 -4.86 -37.48 -26.91
CA PRO A 145 -3.82 -37.29 -25.90
C PRO A 145 -3.61 -35.81 -25.54
N LEU A 146 -3.09 -35.58 -24.34
CA LEU A 146 -2.56 -34.28 -23.93
C LEU A 146 -1.23 -34.02 -24.67
N LEU A 147 -1.02 -32.77 -25.07
CA LEU A 147 0.12 -32.32 -25.86
C LEU A 147 0.93 -31.27 -25.10
N ARG A 148 2.25 -31.31 -25.30
CA ARG A 148 3.20 -30.29 -24.85
C ARG A 148 4.14 -29.90 -26.01
N PRO A 149 4.67 -28.67 -26.04
CA PRO A 149 5.75 -28.34 -26.97
C PRO A 149 7.00 -29.18 -26.66
N ASP A 150 7.78 -29.44 -27.70
CA ASP A 150 9.12 -30.02 -27.61
C ASP A 150 10.12 -29.05 -26.93
N SER A 151 11.36 -29.50 -26.77
CA SER A 151 12.44 -28.72 -26.15
C SER A 151 12.89 -27.48 -26.95
N GLU A 152 12.41 -27.33 -28.19
CA GLU A 152 12.79 -26.25 -29.10
C GLU A 152 11.61 -25.31 -29.42
N GLY A 153 10.41 -25.63 -28.93
CA GLY A 153 9.16 -24.91 -29.18
C GLY A 153 8.62 -25.06 -30.60
N ARG A 154 9.07 -26.07 -31.36
CA ARG A 154 8.79 -26.21 -32.81
C ARG A 154 7.63 -27.15 -33.11
N LEU A 155 7.64 -28.33 -32.52
CA LEU A 155 6.59 -29.35 -32.64
C LEU A 155 5.94 -29.63 -31.28
N TRP A 156 4.75 -30.21 -31.31
CA TRP A 156 4.00 -30.63 -30.13
C TRP A 156 3.94 -32.16 -30.06
N VAL A 157 4.33 -32.71 -28.91
CA VAL A 157 4.43 -34.16 -28.65
C VAL A 157 3.39 -34.60 -27.63
N ALA A 158 2.95 -35.85 -27.75
CA ALA A 158 2.05 -36.47 -26.77
C ALA A 158 2.72 -36.62 -25.40
N VAL A 159 1.95 -36.42 -24.34
CA VAL A 159 2.34 -36.79 -22.97
C VAL A 159 2.05 -38.28 -22.80
N GLU A 160 3.11 -39.10 -22.90
CA GLU A 160 3.02 -40.56 -22.72
C GLU A 160 2.49 -40.89 -21.33
N SER A 161 1.54 -41.83 -21.26
CA SER A 161 0.80 -42.16 -20.03
C SER A 161 1.50 -43.21 -19.15
N ASP A 162 2.83 -43.18 -19.11
CA ASP A 162 3.66 -44.13 -18.37
C ASP A 162 4.00 -43.60 -16.97
N GLY A 163 3.14 -43.94 -16.00
CA GLY A 163 3.47 -44.05 -14.57
C GLY A 163 3.79 -42.78 -13.78
N PHE A 164 4.20 -41.68 -14.41
CA PHE A 164 4.44 -40.39 -13.76
C PHE A 164 3.13 -39.66 -13.53
N THR A 165 2.82 -39.33 -12.27
CA THR A 165 1.65 -38.50 -11.99
C THR A 165 1.95 -37.05 -12.37
N ILE A 166 0.91 -36.28 -12.72
CA ILE A 166 1.05 -34.83 -12.99
C ILE A 166 1.69 -34.10 -11.79
N SER A 167 1.49 -34.63 -10.57
CA SER A 167 2.16 -34.16 -9.36
C SER A 167 3.68 -34.29 -9.40
N ASP A 168 4.24 -35.32 -10.05
CA ASP A 168 5.68 -35.56 -10.18
C ASP A 168 6.32 -34.64 -11.23
N LEU A 169 5.55 -34.21 -12.25
CA LEU A 169 6.02 -33.24 -13.24
C LEU A 169 6.07 -31.82 -12.64
N ILE A 170 5.05 -31.45 -11.87
CA ILE A 170 5.00 -30.20 -11.09
C ILE A 170 6.06 -30.22 -10.00
N ALA A 171 6.30 -31.38 -9.37
CA ALA A 171 7.40 -31.59 -8.42
C ALA A 171 8.76 -31.25 -9.02
N ALA A 172 9.08 -31.85 -10.16
CA ALA A 172 10.35 -31.64 -10.85
C ALA A 172 10.53 -30.19 -11.27
N GLN A 173 9.50 -29.54 -11.84
CA GLN A 173 9.56 -28.11 -12.20
C GLN A 173 9.72 -27.22 -10.97
N ALA A 174 8.98 -27.46 -9.88
CA ALA A 174 9.09 -26.66 -8.67
C ALA A 174 10.46 -26.86 -7.97
N ALA A 175 11.03 -28.06 -7.99
CA ALA A 175 12.38 -28.35 -7.51
C ALA A 175 13.45 -27.69 -8.38
N GLU A 176 13.31 -27.69 -9.71
CA GLU A 176 14.18 -26.99 -10.66
C GLU A 176 14.16 -25.47 -10.42
N LEU A 177 12.97 -24.90 -10.24
CA LEU A 177 12.75 -23.49 -9.92
C LEU A 177 13.40 -23.12 -8.57
N PHE A 178 13.22 -23.94 -7.54
CA PHE A 178 13.79 -23.72 -6.21
C PHE A 178 15.32 -23.94 -6.17
N ARG A 179 15.87 -24.83 -7.01
CA ARG A 179 17.32 -24.96 -7.23
C ARG A 179 17.93 -23.72 -7.91
N ARG A 180 17.16 -23.02 -8.75
CA ARG A 180 17.62 -21.79 -9.44
C ARG A 180 17.67 -20.54 -8.54
N SER A 181 16.99 -20.50 -7.40
CA SER A 181 16.99 -19.35 -6.49
C SER A 181 18.19 -19.30 -5.51
N GLY A 182 19.30 -19.97 -5.83
CA GLY A 182 20.60 -19.80 -5.16
C GLY A 182 20.72 -20.35 -3.72
N ARG A 183 19.73 -21.07 -3.18
CA ARG A 183 19.83 -21.75 -1.87
C ARG A 183 20.32 -23.20 -2.03
N SER A 184 20.91 -23.75 -0.96
CA SER A 184 21.57 -25.06 -0.96
C SER A 184 20.59 -26.25 -0.85
N VAL A 185 19.62 -26.33 -1.76
CA VAL A 185 18.64 -27.44 -1.84
C VAL A 185 19.25 -28.75 -2.33
N ALA A 186 20.53 -28.75 -2.71
CA ALA A 186 21.22 -29.87 -3.38
C ALA A 186 21.31 -31.19 -2.57
N GLN A 187 20.86 -31.20 -1.31
CA GLN A 187 20.86 -32.37 -0.41
C GLN A 187 19.45 -32.95 -0.17
N LEU A 188 18.41 -32.36 -0.76
CA LEU A 188 17.01 -32.77 -0.60
C LEU A 188 16.51 -33.51 -1.84
N SER A 189 15.68 -34.54 -1.63
CA SER A 189 15.03 -35.27 -2.73
C SER A 189 13.83 -34.49 -3.29
N ASP A 190 13.47 -34.73 -4.55
CA ASP A 190 12.31 -34.07 -5.17
C ASP A 190 11.01 -34.33 -4.39
N THR A 191 10.85 -35.54 -3.82
CA THR A 191 9.73 -35.89 -2.93
C THR A 191 9.70 -35.09 -1.63
N ALA A 192 10.85 -34.66 -1.10
CA ALA A 192 10.91 -33.75 0.05
C ALA A 192 10.49 -32.34 -0.36
N VAL A 193 10.89 -31.85 -1.53
CA VAL A 193 10.50 -30.53 -2.04
C VAL A 193 8.97 -30.44 -2.23
N VAL A 194 8.33 -31.45 -2.81
CA VAL A 194 6.85 -31.52 -2.92
C VAL A 194 6.18 -31.38 -1.57
N ARG A 195 6.68 -32.12 -0.57
CA ARG A 195 6.15 -32.08 0.80
C ARG A 195 6.32 -30.70 1.43
N MET A 196 7.46 -30.03 1.24
CA MET A 196 7.66 -28.66 1.73
C MET A 196 6.69 -27.65 1.09
N LEU A 197 6.42 -27.78 -0.20
CA LEU A 197 5.47 -26.91 -0.91
C LEU A 197 4.03 -27.14 -0.47
N ALA A 198 3.62 -28.40 -0.34
CA ALA A 198 2.31 -28.77 0.19
C ALA A 198 2.11 -28.30 1.65
N VAL A 199 3.12 -28.51 2.50
CA VAL A 199 3.13 -28.06 3.91
C VAL A 199 3.04 -26.54 4.03
N SER A 200 3.84 -25.80 3.27
CA SER A 200 3.85 -24.32 3.29
C SER A 200 2.60 -23.73 2.62
N GLY A 201 1.92 -24.51 1.78
CA GLY A 201 0.75 -24.09 0.99
C GLY A 201 1.13 -23.25 -0.24
N VAL A 202 2.42 -23.17 -0.56
CA VAL A 202 2.94 -22.41 -1.70
C VAL A 202 2.77 -23.23 -2.98
N ASN A 203 2.00 -22.70 -3.92
CA ASN A 203 1.79 -23.31 -5.23
C ASN A 203 2.83 -22.84 -6.25
N GLU A 204 2.86 -23.50 -7.41
CA GLU A 204 3.82 -23.19 -8.48
C GLU A 204 3.69 -21.75 -9.01
N ALA A 205 2.47 -21.19 -9.05
CA ALA A 205 2.25 -19.81 -9.50
C ALA A 205 2.95 -18.79 -8.59
N VAL A 206 2.93 -19.01 -7.27
CA VAL A 206 3.66 -18.17 -6.31
C VAL A 206 5.17 -18.35 -6.45
N LEU A 207 5.69 -19.57 -6.70
CA LEU A 207 7.12 -19.77 -6.98
C LEU A 207 7.57 -19.09 -8.28
N ARG A 208 6.76 -19.17 -9.35
CA ARG A 208 7.03 -18.47 -10.61
C ARG A 208 6.99 -16.95 -10.43
N ASP A 209 6.06 -16.41 -9.64
CA ASP A 209 6.03 -14.99 -9.27
C ASP A 209 7.29 -14.56 -8.49
N VAL A 210 7.71 -15.37 -7.53
CA VAL A 210 8.93 -15.17 -6.74
C VAL A 210 10.18 -15.10 -7.63
N ILE A 211 10.30 -15.99 -8.61
CA ILE A 211 11.46 -16.08 -9.49
C ILE A 211 11.42 -15.06 -10.65
N ALA A 212 10.23 -14.75 -11.19
CA ALA A 212 10.06 -13.79 -12.27
C ALA A 212 10.24 -12.34 -11.81
N HIS A 213 9.98 -12.05 -10.53
CA HIS A 213 10.00 -10.71 -9.96
C HIS A 213 11.01 -10.54 -8.80
N ASP A 214 11.96 -11.48 -8.64
CA ASP A 214 13.02 -11.50 -7.61
C ASP A 214 12.53 -11.24 -6.17
N ARG A 215 11.33 -11.75 -5.84
CA ARG A 215 10.65 -11.46 -4.57
C ARG A 215 11.24 -12.28 -3.42
N PRO A 216 11.19 -11.79 -2.17
CA PRO A 216 11.51 -12.63 -1.02
C PRO A 216 10.59 -13.85 -0.94
N VAL A 217 11.20 -15.03 -0.75
CA VAL A 217 10.48 -16.31 -0.58
C VAL A 217 9.42 -16.20 0.54
N PRO A 218 8.20 -16.74 0.36
CA PRO A 218 7.15 -16.72 1.38
C PRO A 218 7.66 -17.28 2.71
N PHE A 219 7.36 -16.59 3.82
CA PHE A 219 7.96 -16.92 5.12
C PHE A 219 7.68 -18.35 5.58
N LEU A 220 6.51 -18.91 5.24
CA LEU A 220 6.15 -20.29 5.56
C LEU A 220 7.01 -21.30 4.81
N LEU A 221 7.41 -21.00 3.57
CA LEU A 221 8.31 -21.88 2.82
C LEU A 221 9.74 -21.79 3.34
N GLU A 222 10.22 -20.59 3.68
CA GLU A 222 11.52 -20.41 4.37
C GLU A 222 11.55 -21.15 5.73
N ASP A 223 10.46 -21.08 6.48
CA ASP A 223 10.32 -21.70 7.79
C ASP A 223 10.18 -23.22 7.74
N THR A 224 9.36 -23.74 6.83
CA THR A 224 9.22 -25.18 6.57
C THR A 224 10.52 -25.77 6.04
N LEU A 225 11.22 -25.11 5.10
CA LEU A 225 12.53 -25.57 4.59
C LEU A 225 13.51 -25.83 5.75
N ARG A 226 13.70 -24.82 6.61
CA ARG A 226 14.61 -24.87 7.77
C ARG A 226 14.31 -26.04 8.69
N ARG A 227 13.02 -26.37 8.88
CA ARG A 227 12.58 -27.46 9.77
C ARG A 227 12.72 -28.85 9.14
N PHE A 228 12.55 -28.96 7.82
CA PHE A 228 12.90 -30.19 7.09
C PHE A 228 14.42 -30.43 7.07
N GLU A 229 15.23 -29.37 6.89
CA GLU A 229 16.70 -29.45 6.99
C GLU A 229 17.14 -29.88 8.39
N LEU A 230 16.51 -29.35 9.45
CA LEU A 230 16.79 -29.73 10.84
C LEU A 230 16.41 -31.19 11.14
N ASP A 231 15.24 -31.66 10.68
CA ASP A 231 14.86 -33.07 10.83
C ASP A 231 15.86 -33.98 10.12
N GLN A 232 16.24 -33.67 8.86
CA GLN A 232 17.23 -34.43 8.10
C GLN A 232 18.59 -34.50 8.84
N GLN A 233 19.04 -33.40 9.45
CA GLN A 233 20.27 -33.38 10.26
C GLN A 233 20.14 -34.28 11.49
N ILE A 234 19.01 -34.24 12.21
CA ILE A 234 18.78 -35.06 13.41
C ILE A 234 18.65 -36.55 13.06
N GLN A 235 18.03 -36.89 11.92
CA GLN A 235 18.01 -38.27 11.42
C GLN A 235 19.43 -38.76 11.06
N ALA A 236 20.28 -37.89 10.50
CA ALA A 236 21.68 -38.21 10.21
C ALA A 236 22.53 -38.40 11.49
N GLU A 237 22.15 -37.80 12.63
CA GLU A 237 22.76 -38.06 13.94
C GLU A 237 22.40 -39.45 14.52
N GLY A 238 21.41 -40.17 13.95
CA GLY A 238 21.09 -41.55 14.32
C GLY A 238 20.47 -41.75 15.71
N ARG A 239 19.83 -40.72 16.27
CA ARG A 239 19.23 -40.73 17.61
C ARG A 239 17.91 -41.49 17.70
N VAL A 240 17.54 -41.91 18.92
CA VAL A 240 16.26 -42.56 19.21
C VAL A 240 15.15 -41.51 19.32
N ALA A 241 13.91 -41.82 18.90
CA ALA A 241 12.81 -40.87 18.75
C ALA A 241 12.59 -39.83 19.89
N PRO A 242 12.65 -40.17 21.20
CA PRO A 242 12.50 -39.19 22.27
C PRO A 242 13.66 -38.18 22.34
N GLU A 243 14.87 -38.65 22.05
CA GLU A 243 16.08 -37.83 21.99
C GLU A 243 16.09 -36.94 20.74
N SER A 244 15.60 -37.47 19.61
CA SER A 244 15.40 -36.71 18.36
C SER A 244 14.40 -35.57 18.55
N PHE A 245 13.26 -35.83 19.20
CA PHE A 245 12.26 -34.80 19.52
C PHE A 245 12.82 -33.72 20.46
N THR A 246 13.49 -34.12 21.54
CA THR A 246 14.12 -33.18 22.47
C THR A 246 15.17 -32.32 21.76
N ARG A 247 16.04 -32.95 20.95
CA ARG A 247 17.07 -32.27 20.16
C ARG A 247 16.49 -31.29 19.15
N PHE A 248 15.39 -31.67 18.48
CA PHE A 248 14.69 -30.80 17.54
C PHE A 248 14.15 -29.57 18.27
N LYS A 249 13.44 -29.79 19.39
CA LYS A 249 12.90 -28.71 20.21
C LYS A 249 13.98 -27.76 20.74
N ASP A 250 15.09 -28.27 21.26
CA ASP A 250 16.20 -27.44 21.77
C ASP A 250 16.78 -26.52 20.68
N VAL A 251 16.89 -27.01 19.44
CA VAL A 251 17.42 -26.22 18.31
C VAL A 251 16.37 -25.23 17.79
N GLU A 252 15.08 -25.59 17.79
CA GLU A 252 13.99 -24.65 17.51
C GLU A 252 13.96 -23.52 18.55
N ASP A 253 13.96 -23.84 19.85
CA ASP A 253 13.89 -22.86 20.94
C ASP A 253 15.13 -21.93 20.92
N ALA A 254 16.32 -22.47 20.58
CA ALA A 254 17.53 -21.67 20.35
C ALA A 254 17.42 -20.75 19.11
N PHE A 255 16.88 -21.24 17.99
CA PHE A 255 16.65 -20.43 16.80
C PHE A 255 15.61 -19.32 17.07
N GLU A 256 14.51 -19.65 17.75
CA GLU A 256 13.43 -18.71 18.02
C GLU A 256 13.84 -17.65 19.06
N SER A 257 14.67 -17.99 20.05
CA SER A 257 15.18 -17.03 21.04
C SER A 257 16.21 -16.04 20.50
N ASP A 258 16.99 -16.40 19.47
CA ASP A 258 17.88 -15.50 18.71
C ASP A 258 17.08 -14.48 17.87
N CYS A 259 16.42 -13.51 18.50
CA CYS A 259 15.56 -12.56 17.81
C CYS A 259 15.85 -11.10 18.17
N ASN A 260 15.65 -10.20 17.20
CA ASN A 260 15.87 -8.77 17.38
C ASN A 260 14.74 -8.12 18.18
N GLU A 261 14.95 -6.87 18.62
CA GLU A 261 13.96 -6.16 19.45
C GLU A 261 12.60 -6.01 18.76
N ASP A 262 12.58 -5.85 17.43
CA ASP A 262 11.36 -5.75 16.63
C ASP A 262 10.51 -7.03 16.72
N THR A 263 11.15 -8.20 16.58
CA THR A 263 10.51 -9.51 16.73
C THR A 263 10.00 -9.69 18.17
N LEU A 264 10.81 -9.33 19.17
CA LEU A 264 10.41 -9.38 20.57
C LEU A 264 9.21 -8.46 20.86
N ARG A 265 9.13 -7.30 20.20
CA ARG A 265 8.03 -6.34 20.36
C ARG A 265 6.70 -6.92 19.85
N MET A 266 6.70 -7.57 18.69
CA MET A 266 5.54 -8.32 18.20
C MET A 266 5.14 -9.45 19.15
N ARG A 267 6.12 -10.19 19.67
CA ARG A 267 5.92 -11.32 20.61
C ARG A 267 5.38 -10.95 21.98
N ARG A 268 5.53 -9.70 22.43
CA ARG A 268 4.85 -9.22 23.66
C ARG A 268 3.32 -9.29 23.56
N VAL A 269 2.78 -9.23 22.34
CA VAL A 269 1.33 -9.33 22.06
C VAL A 269 0.97 -10.70 21.48
N PHE A 270 1.86 -11.30 20.68
CA PHE A 270 1.68 -12.59 20.02
C PHE A 270 2.83 -13.56 20.36
N PRO A 271 2.87 -14.15 21.57
CA PRO A 271 4.02 -14.93 22.05
C PRO A 271 4.46 -16.06 21.10
N ASP A 272 3.48 -16.78 20.53
CA ASP A 272 3.71 -17.95 19.69
C ASP A 272 4.08 -17.62 18.22
N LEU A 273 4.25 -16.33 17.86
CA LEU A 273 4.56 -15.91 16.49
C LEU A 273 6.00 -16.31 16.12
N PRO A 274 6.24 -17.15 15.08
CA PRO A 274 7.60 -17.54 14.70
C PRO A 274 8.46 -16.35 14.23
N LYS A 275 9.78 -16.46 14.44
CA LYS A 275 10.78 -15.45 14.07
C LYS A 275 10.78 -15.16 12.56
N THR A 276 10.55 -16.19 11.75
CA THR A 276 10.36 -16.12 10.30
C THR A 276 9.15 -15.26 9.92
N ALA A 277 8.00 -15.52 10.54
CA ALA A 277 6.76 -14.76 10.37
C ALA A 277 6.90 -13.30 10.81
N ALA A 278 7.43 -13.06 12.02
CA ALA A 278 7.63 -11.72 12.55
C ALA A 278 8.56 -10.87 11.66
N ARG A 279 9.68 -11.45 11.18
CA ARG A 279 10.59 -10.78 10.23
C ARG A 279 9.91 -10.44 8.91
N ALA A 280 9.05 -11.31 8.38
CA ALA A 280 8.31 -11.05 7.14
C ALA A 280 7.26 -9.94 7.31
N ILE A 281 6.50 -9.95 8.40
CA ILE A 281 5.54 -8.89 8.74
C ILE A 281 6.27 -7.55 8.94
N TRP A 282 7.43 -7.55 9.62
CA TRP A 282 8.22 -6.34 9.82
C TRP A 282 8.75 -5.71 8.52
N ARG A 283 9.25 -6.53 7.58
CA ARG A 283 9.64 -6.08 6.23
C ARG A 283 8.49 -5.34 5.54
N ASN A 284 7.26 -5.86 5.67
CA ASN A 284 6.04 -5.29 5.09
C ASN A 284 5.34 -4.25 6.01
N THR A 285 5.96 -3.85 7.11
CA THR A 285 5.44 -2.81 8.00
C THR A 285 5.96 -1.44 7.57
N SER A 286 5.07 -0.47 7.37
CA SER A 286 5.45 0.88 6.93
C SER A 286 6.23 1.66 7.98
N ALA A 287 7.04 2.63 7.56
CA ALA A 287 7.81 3.49 8.49
C ALA A 287 6.94 4.13 9.59
N ALA A 288 5.71 4.56 9.27
CA ALA A 288 4.77 5.14 10.25
C ALA A 288 4.27 4.11 11.28
N GLU A 289 4.00 2.86 10.85
CA GLU A 289 3.59 1.77 11.74
C GLU A 289 4.76 1.28 12.61
N ARG A 290 5.99 1.23 12.07
CA ARG A 290 7.21 0.99 12.85
C ARG A 290 7.38 2.07 13.92
N LEU A 291 7.26 3.35 13.55
CA LEU A 291 7.37 4.49 14.47
C LEU A 291 6.30 4.45 15.58
N HIS A 292 5.04 4.13 15.23
CA HIS A 292 3.98 3.91 16.22
C HIS A 292 4.36 2.79 17.20
N MET A 293 4.78 1.61 16.70
CA MET A 293 5.20 0.50 17.55
C MET A 293 6.40 0.86 18.44
N HIS A 294 7.35 1.66 17.95
CA HIS A 294 8.49 2.11 18.77
C HIS A 294 8.06 3.08 19.88
N ASN A 295 7.20 4.05 19.57
CA ASN A 295 6.88 5.19 20.44
C ASN A 295 5.66 5.00 21.34
N GLN A 296 4.76 4.04 21.05
CA GLN A 296 3.50 3.84 21.78
C GLN A 296 3.32 2.37 22.21
N PRO A 297 2.66 2.11 23.35
CA PRO A 297 2.33 0.76 23.78
C PRO A 297 1.17 0.21 22.95
N GLY A 298 1.47 -0.70 22.01
CA GLY A 298 0.47 -1.36 21.17
C GLY A 298 1.06 -1.94 19.88
N ILE A 299 0.19 -2.53 19.06
CA ILE A 299 0.49 -2.96 17.69
C ILE A 299 -0.63 -2.43 16.78
N PRO A 300 -0.32 -1.83 15.61
CA PRO A 300 -1.32 -1.37 14.64
C PRO A 300 -2.26 -2.49 14.21
N GLN A 301 -3.55 -2.18 14.03
CA GLN A 301 -4.59 -3.17 13.72
C GLN A 301 -4.25 -4.04 12.48
N ARG A 302 -3.63 -3.46 11.44
CA ARG A 302 -3.19 -4.21 10.26
C ARG A 302 -2.11 -5.24 10.60
N VAL A 303 -1.09 -4.83 11.34
CA VAL A 303 0.02 -5.68 11.79
C VAL A 303 -0.49 -6.80 12.71
N ALA A 304 -1.45 -6.48 13.59
CA ALA A 304 -2.13 -7.46 14.44
C ALA A 304 -2.93 -8.49 13.63
N LEU A 305 -3.66 -8.06 12.59
CA LEU A 305 -4.39 -8.95 11.69
C LEU A 305 -3.43 -9.86 10.90
N GLU A 306 -2.32 -9.34 10.40
CA GLU A 306 -1.30 -10.12 9.70
C GLU A 306 -0.60 -11.13 10.62
N ALA A 307 -0.34 -10.77 11.89
CA ALA A 307 0.19 -11.71 12.88
C ALA A 307 -0.80 -12.84 13.21
N LEU A 308 -2.09 -12.54 13.36
CA LEU A 308 -3.14 -13.55 13.58
C LEU A 308 -3.30 -14.50 12.38
N LEU A 309 -3.22 -13.98 11.16
CA LEU A 309 -3.25 -14.79 9.93
C LEU A 309 -1.97 -15.64 9.80
N ALA A 310 -0.81 -15.09 10.14
CA ALA A 310 0.45 -15.84 10.15
C ALA A 310 0.41 -16.99 11.17
N LEU A 311 -0.07 -16.75 12.39
CA LEU A 311 -0.28 -17.80 13.41
C LEU A 311 -1.23 -18.91 12.91
N ARG A 312 -2.32 -18.55 12.23
CA ARG A 312 -3.25 -19.51 11.62
C ARG A 312 -2.55 -20.38 10.57
N GLU A 313 -1.82 -19.77 9.64
CA GLU A 313 -1.13 -20.53 8.58
C GLU A 313 0.04 -21.36 9.10
N VAL A 314 0.78 -20.87 10.11
CA VAL A 314 1.80 -21.65 10.82
C VAL A 314 1.16 -22.88 11.45
N ARG A 315 0.04 -22.75 12.17
CA ARG A 315 -0.66 -23.89 12.76
C ARG A 315 -1.08 -24.92 11.71
N LEU A 316 -1.60 -24.46 10.57
CA LEU A 316 -1.92 -25.34 9.42
C LEU A 316 -0.68 -26.04 8.85
N ALA A 317 0.44 -25.33 8.71
CA ALA A 317 1.70 -25.92 8.26
C ALA A 317 2.21 -26.97 9.25
N ARG A 318 2.31 -26.64 10.55
CA ARG A 318 2.74 -27.57 11.62
C ARG A 318 1.88 -28.83 11.69
N ALA A 319 0.58 -28.74 11.43
CA ALA A 319 -0.31 -29.90 11.41
C ALA A 319 0.03 -30.88 10.27
N VAL A 320 0.45 -30.37 9.11
CA VAL A 320 0.89 -31.21 7.97
C VAL A 320 2.35 -31.66 8.15
N GLU A 321 3.23 -30.84 8.75
CA GLU A 321 4.63 -31.18 9.03
C GLU A 321 4.79 -32.48 9.83
N GLY A 322 4.00 -32.65 10.90
CA GLY A 322 4.06 -33.85 11.74
C GLY A 322 3.58 -35.15 11.06
N ILE A 323 3.08 -35.08 9.82
CA ILE A 323 2.91 -36.27 8.97
C ILE A 323 4.27 -36.70 8.41
N TYR A 324 5.13 -35.76 8.02
CA TYR A 324 6.33 -36.01 7.22
C TYR A 324 7.64 -36.00 8.01
N LEU A 325 7.77 -35.12 9.01
CA LEU A 325 8.95 -35.03 9.86
C LEU A 325 8.94 -36.14 10.92
N GLU A 326 10.11 -36.73 11.20
CA GLU A 326 10.22 -37.85 12.17
C GLU A 326 10.57 -37.38 13.59
N ALA A 327 11.32 -36.28 13.72
CA ALA A 327 11.69 -35.67 15.00
C ALA A 327 10.63 -34.71 15.58
N VAL A 328 9.42 -34.64 15.01
CA VAL A 328 8.36 -33.71 15.43
C VAL A 328 7.10 -34.44 15.85
N VAL A 329 6.66 -34.20 17.09
CA VAL A 329 5.37 -34.65 17.60
C VAL A 329 4.43 -33.44 17.68
N ASN A 330 3.25 -33.53 17.07
CA ASN A 330 2.24 -32.47 17.08
C ASN A 330 0.82 -33.06 17.21
N PRO A 331 0.02 -32.67 18.22
CA PRO A 331 -1.36 -33.15 18.38
C PRO A 331 -2.25 -32.84 17.16
N ASP A 332 -2.08 -31.69 16.51
CA ASP A 332 -2.88 -31.34 15.33
C ASP A 332 -2.57 -32.27 14.14
N SER A 333 -1.37 -32.86 14.09
CA SER A 333 -0.99 -33.87 13.11
C SER A 333 -1.65 -35.22 13.41
N ASP A 334 -1.72 -35.66 14.68
CA ASP A 334 -2.44 -36.87 15.07
C ASP A 334 -3.93 -36.81 14.67
N ARG A 335 -4.55 -35.62 14.83
CA ARG A 335 -5.93 -35.34 14.39
C ARG A 335 -6.10 -35.48 12.88
N LEU A 336 -5.12 -34.99 12.12
CA LEU A 336 -5.11 -35.03 10.65
C LEU A 336 -4.83 -36.44 10.11
N VAL A 337 -3.89 -37.16 10.71
CA VAL A 337 -3.59 -38.58 10.41
C VAL A 337 -4.83 -39.44 10.65
N LEU A 338 -5.55 -39.25 11.76
CA LEU A 338 -6.77 -40.00 12.02
C LEU A 338 -7.83 -39.74 10.93
N HIS A 339 -8.01 -38.49 10.49
CA HIS A 339 -8.92 -38.17 9.39
C HIS A 339 -8.49 -38.84 8.07
N MET A 340 -7.22 -38.73 7.68
CA MET A 340 -6.68 -39.37 6.47
C MET A 340 -6.85 -40.89 6.47
N ILE A 341 -6.74 -41.54 7.65
CA ILE A 341 -7.00 -42.97 7.82
C ILE A 341 -8.47 -43.31 7.55
N GLY A 342 -9.40 -42.49 8.03
CA GLY A 342 -10.84 -42.68 7.82
C GLY A 342 -11.30 -42.52 6.37
N ASP A 343 -10.53 -41.81 5.55
CA ASP A 343 -10.80 -41.56 4.12
C ASP A 343 -10.16 -42.59 3.18
N LEU A 344 -9.39 -43.57 3.71
CA LEU A 344 -8.83 -44.65 2.89
C LEU A 344 -9.97 -45.53 2.33
N VAL A 345 -9.89 -45.86 1.04
CA VAL A 345 -10.92 -46.60 0.28
C VAL A 345 -11.30 -47.93 0.97
N ASP A 346 -10.30 -48.67 1.42
CA ASP A 346 -10.46 -49.99 2.07
C ASP A 346 -10.49 -49.91 3.61
N TRP A 347 -10.75 -48.73 4.20
CA TRP A 347 -10.90 -48.59 5.65
C TRP A 347 -12.17 -49.29 6.15
N PRO A 348 -12.09 -50.15 7.20
CA PRO A 348 -13.26 -50.82 7.73
C PRO A 348 -14.27 -49.84 8.36
N ARG A 349 -15.37 -49.56 7.66
CA ARG A 349 -16.44 -48.63 8.12
C ARG A 349 -17.08 -49.00 9.47
N GLN A 350 -16.88 -50.24 9.91
CA GLN A 350 -17.36 -50.78 11.19
C GLN A 350 -16.45 -50.40 12.37
N ILE A 351 -15.24 -49.88 12.16
CA ILE A 351 -14.37 -49.47 13.27
C ILE A 351 -14.60 -48.01 13.60
N ARG A 352 -14.95 -47.73 14.86
CA ARG A 352 -15.07 -46.38 15.41
C ARG A 352 -13.89 -46.12 16.35
N ILE A 353 -12.98 -45.25 15.94
CA ILE A 353 -11.85 -44.82 16.76
C ILE A 353 -12.16 -43.45 17.34
N GLU A 354 -11.95 -43.29 18.65
CA GLU A 354 -12.19 -42.06 19.39
C GLU A 354 -10.96 -41.75 20.25
N ILE A 355 -10.37 -40.57 20.07
CA ILE A 355 -9.26 -40.05 20.86
C ILE A 355 -9.83 -39.03 21.85
N ARG A 356 -9.52 -39.19 23.14
CA ARG A 356 -9.88 -38.27 24.22
C ARG A 356 -8.64 -37.71 24.92
N GLN A 357 -8.74 -36.49 25.41
CA GLN A 357 -7.62 -35.81 26.06
C GLN A 357 -7.59 -36.13 27.58
N GLY A 358 -6.48 -36.70 28.06
CA GLY A 358 -6.15 -36.87 29.49
C GLY A 358 -6.95 -37.92 30.30
N ALA A 359 -8.22 -38.20 29.96
CA ALA A 359 -9.07 -39.15 30.69
C ALA A 359 -10.10 -39.85 29.80
N ILE A 360 -10.72 -40.92 30.31
CA ILE A 360 -11.78 -41.70 29.63
C ILE A 360 -13.04 -40.83 29.38
N ASP A 361 -13.36 -39.95 30.31
CA ASP A 361 -14.46 -39.00 30.29
C ASP A 361 -14.07 -37.62 29.72
N GLY A 362 -12.80 -37.42 29.34
CA GLY A 362 -12.29 -36.18 28.78
C GLY A 362 -12.82 -35.82 27.39
N ASP A 363 -12.55 -34.59 26.95
CA ASP A 363 -13.02 -34.04 25.68
C ASP A 363 -12.57 -34.89 24.48
N VAL A 364 -13.48 -35.04 23.50
CA VAL A 364 -13.21 -35.76 22.25
C VAL A 364 -12.28 -34.93 21.37
N PHE A 365 -11.01 -35.31 21.39
CA PHE A 365 -9.94 -34.72 20.61
C PHE A 365 -10.17 -34.96 19.11
N ALA A 366 -10.29 -36.22 18.69
CA ALA A 366 -10.49 -36.63 17.30
C ALA A 366 -11.31 -37.94 17.23
N ALA A 367 -12.06 -38.18 16.16
CA ALA A 367 -12.76 -39.47 15.98
C ALA A 367 -13.12 -39.75 14.50
N ILE A 368 -13.16 -41.04 14.12
CA ILE A 368 -13.52 -41.53 12.77
C ILE A 368 -14.42 -42.78 12.83
N GLY A 369 -15.11 -43.09 11.74
CA GLY A 369 -16.08 -44.20 11.66
C GLY A 369 -17.46 -43.85 12.23
N ASP A 370 -18.46 -44.71 12.02
CA ASP A 370 -19.83 -44.45 12.47
C ASP A 370 -19.93 -44.43 14.01
N ALA A 371 -20.53 -43.38 14.57
CA ALA A 371 -20.80 -43.25 15.99
C ALA A 371 -21.74 -44.35 16.54
N ARG A 372 -22.51 -45.01 15.67
CA ARG A 372 -23.39 -46.15 15.99
C ARG A 372 -22.70 -47.51 15.93
N SER A 373 -21.43 -47.58 15.50
CA SER A 373 -20.79 -48.89 15.36
C SER A 373 -20.52 -49.56 16.71
N SER A 374 -20.60 -50.88 16.72
CA SER A 374 -20.36 -51.72 17.90
C SER A 374 -18.87 -51.92 18.20
N ASP A 375 -18.00 -51.86 17.18
CA ASP A 375 -16.55 -52.00 17.35
C ASP A 375 -15.93 -50.62 17.62
N ARG A 376 -15.79 -50.28 18.90
CA ARG A 376 -15.33 -48.97 19.37
C ARG A 376 -14.00 -49.09 20.11
N HIS A 377 -12.97 -48.40 19.61
CA HIS A 377 -11.69 -48.26 20.28
C HIS A 377 -11.54 -46.85 20.85
N LEU A 378 -11.40 -46.75 22.17
CA LEU A 378 -11.13 -45.50 22.86
C LEU A 378 -9.63 -45.38 23.16
N LEU A 379 -9.04 -44.27 22.74
CA LEU A 379 -7.66 -43.89 23.00
C LEU A 379 -7.62 -42.67 23.92
N ILE A 380 -6.80 -42.71 24.96
CA ILE A 380 -6.52 -41.57 25.83
C ILE A 380 -5.16 -41.00 25.43
N ARG A 381 -5.12 -39.72 25.10
CA ARG A 381 -3.89 -38.98 24.80
C ARG A 381 -3.29 -38.40 26.08
N HIS A 382 -2.05 -38.75 26.36
CA HIS A 382 -1.17 -38.10 27.34
C HIS A 382 0.02 -37.43 26.62
N ASP A 383 0.84 -36.68 27.34
CA ASP A 383 1.90 -35.87 26.73
C ASP A 383 2.96 -36.71 26.00
N ASP A 384 3.25 -37.91 26.51
CA ASP A 384 4.25 -38.84 25.95
C ASP A 384 3.65 -39.99 25.10
N GLY A 385 2.34 -39.99 24.80
CA GLY A 385 1.74 -40.99 23.90
C GLY A 385 0.29 -41.39 24.19
N TYR A 386 -0.10 -42.56 23.68
CA TYR A 386 -1.49 -43.05 23.70
C TYR A 386 -1.69 -44.28 24.58
N ILE A 387 -2.81 -44.31 25.33
CA ILE A 387 -3.26 -45.46 26.13
C ILE A 387 -4.60 -45.97 25.58
N VAL A 388 -4.72 -47.28 25.37
CA VAL A 388 -5.97 -47.93 24.93
C VAL A 388 -6.89 -48.17 26.13
N ALA A 389 -8.13 -47.70 26.06
CA ALA A 389 -9.12 -47.76 27.14
C ALA A 389 -10.28 -48.76 26.91
N SER A 390 -10.29 -49.51 25.81
CA SER A 390 -11.25 -50.61 25.57
C SER A 390 -10.68 -51.63 24.56
N GLY A 391 -10.90 -52.95 24.69
CA GLY A 391 -11.72 -53.67 25.67
C GLY A 391 -10.97 -54.82 26.37
N GLY A 392 -10.58 -54.60 27.62
CA GLY A 392 -9.85 -55.54 28.49
C GLY A 392 -9.35 -54.80 29.74
N PRO A 393 -8.70 -55.48 30.72
CA PRO A 393 -8.01 -54.76 31.79
C PRO A 393 -6.95 -53.83 31.17
N PRO A 394 -6.73 -52.61 31.72
CA PRO A 394 -5.90 -51.58 31.12
C PRO A 394 -4.46 -52.08 30.95
N SER A 395 -4.18 -52.56 29.75
CA SER A 395 -2.88 -53.07 29.38
C SER A 395 -2.03 -51.86 29.03
N VAL A 396 -1.12 -51.50 29.93
CA VAL A 396 -0.19 -50.38 29.76
C VAL A 396 0.85 -50.77 28.70
N LEU A 397 0.41 -50.77 27.44
CA LEU A 397 1.27 -50.66 26.27
C LEU A 397 1.90 -49.26 26.36
N GLY A 398 3.07 -49.18 26.99
CA GLY A 398 3.69 -47.91 27.35
C GLY A 398 3.96 -47.01 26.15
N ALA A 399 3.75 -45.70 26.33
CA ALA A 399 4.20 -44.58 25.49
C ALA A 399 4.42 -44.93 24.00
N GLN A 400 3.33 -45.30 23.32
CA GLN A 400 3.35 -45.63 21.89
C GLN A 400 2.85 -44.46 21.05
N ASN A 401 3.43 -44.31 19.85
CA ASN A 401 2.98 -43.30 18.89
C ASN A 401 1.63 -43.70 18.28
N LEU A 402 0.95 -42.76 17.61
CA LEU A 402 -0.38 -43.01 17.07
C LEU A 402 -0.38 -44.20 16.09
N TYR A 403 0.62 -44.30 15.21
CA TYR A 403 0.73 -45.38 14.23
C TYR A 403 0.90 -46.76 14.87
N THR A 404 1.74 -46.91 15.91
CA THR A 404 1.92 -48.19 16.61
C THR A 404 0.67 -48.56 17.40
N THR A 405 0.04 -47.59 18.05
CA THR A 405 -1.22 -47.81 18.76
C THR A 405 -2.33 -48.28 17.80
N LEU A 406 -2.53 -47.59 16.68
CA LEU A 406 -3.51 -47.96 15.66
C LEU A 406 -3.20 -49.31 15.02
N TRP A 407 -1.92 -49.63 14.76
CA TRP A 407 -1.50 -50.96 14.28
C TRP A 407 -1.92 -52.07 15.26
N THR A 408 -1.72 -51.88 16.56
CA THR A 408 -2.12 -52.89 17.57
C THR A 408 -3.63 -53.10 17.67
N LEU A 409 -4.44 -52.10 17.32
CA LEU A 409 -5.92 -52.20 17.33
C LEU A 409 -6.46 -52.95 16.10
N LEU A 410 -5.81 -52.84 14.94
CA LEU A 410 -6.29 -53.48 13.71
C LEU A 410 -6.10 -55.00 13.73
N LEU A 411 -7.20 -55.75 13.56
CA LEU A 411 -7.18 -57.20 13.34
C LEU A 411 -6.43 -57.58 12.06
N PRO A 412 -5.83 -58.79 11.95
CA PRO A 412 -5.08 -59.22 10.77
C PRO A 412 -5.84 -59.11 9.44
N VAL A 413 -7.15 -59.39 9.45
CA VAL A 413 -8.02 -59.25 8.26
C VAL A 413 -8.10 -57.80 7.77
N HIS A 414 -8.16 -56.84 8.69
CA HIS A 414 -8.19 -55.41 8.38
C HIS A 414 -6.82 -54.89 7.89
N ARG A 415 -5.72 -55.52 8.30
CA ARG A 415 -4.37 -55.21 7.77
C ARG A 415 -4.22 -55.73 6.34
N GLN A 416 -4.76 -56.91 6.05
CA GLN A 416 -4.79 -57.50 4.71
C GLN A 416 -5.64 -56.70 3.73
N SER A 417 -6.82 -56.18 4.14
CA SER A 417 -7.64 -55.33 3.27
C SER A 417 -6.98 -54.01 2.91
N LEU A 418 -6.12 -53.47 3.79
CA LEU A 418 -5.30 -52.29 3.53
C LEU A 418 -4.02 -52.58 2.71
N GLY A 419 -3.83 -53.82 2.24
CA GLY A 419 -2.67 -54.22 1.44
C GLY A 419 -1.34 -54.31 2.21
N ILE A 420 -1.38 -54.36 3.54
CA ILE A 420 -0.16 -54.37 4.39
C ILE A 420 0.20 -55.81 4.77
N SER A 421 1.31 -56.32 4.23
CA SER A 421 1.66 -57.75 4.32
C SER A 421 2.52 -58.17 5.51
N ASP A 422 3.34 -57.28 6.10
CA ASP A 422 4.33 -57.64 7.13
C ASP A 422 4.45 -56.62 8.28
N ASP A 423 4.96 -57.09 9.43
CA ASP A 423 4.92 -56.43 10.74
C ASP A 423 5.79 -55.17 10.85
N ALA A 424 5.17 -53.99 10.72
CA ALA A 424 5.55 -52.78 11.47
C ALA A 424 4.48 -51.68 11.37
N ALA A 425 4.32 -50.91 12.44
CA ALA A 425 3.57 -49.64 12.41
C ALA A 425 4.07 -48.64 11.36
N GLN A 426 5.36 -48.74 11.00
CA GLN A 426 5.98 -47.99 9.91
C GLN A 426 5.31 -48.22 8.55
N ALA A 427 4.65 -49.37 8.34
CA ALA A 427 3.92 -49.63 7.10
C ALA A 427 2.65 -48.76 6.98
N LEU A 428 1.89 -48.61 8.06
CA LEU A 428 0.75 -47.68 8.12
C LEU A 428 1.20 -46.22 7.96
N GLN A 429 2.32 -45.84 8.60
CA GLN A 429 2.94 -44.52 8.44
C GLN A 429 3.37 -44.25 6.99
N LYS A 430 3.97 -45.24 6.31
CA LYS A 430 4.30 -45.16 4.87
C LYS A 430 3.07 -45.02 3.99
N LEU A 431 2.01 -45.79 4.25
CA LEU A 431 0.74 -45.74 3.50
C LEU A 431 0.06 -44.36 3.59
N ILE A 432 0.08 -43.72 4.75
CA ILE A 432 -0.43 -42.35 4.93
C ILE A 432 0.48 -41.31 4.25
N ARG A 433 1.80 -41.49 4.33
CA ARG A 433 2.79 -40.62 3.65
C ARG A 433 2.83 -40.77 2.12
N SER A 434 2.21 -41.80 1.55
CA SER A 434 2.01 -41.97 0.11
C SER A 434 0.67 -41.44 -0.40
N GLN A 435 -0.25 -41.02 0.47
CA GLN A 435 -1.45 -40.31 0.06
C GLN A 435 -1.10 -38.86 -0.38
N PRO A 436 -1.90 -38.25 -1.29
CA PRO A 436 -1.77 -36.84 -1.59
C PRO A 436 -1.96 -35.98 -0.33
N SER A 437 -1.22 -34.87 -0.25
CA SER A 437 -1.29 -33.99 0.92
C SER A 437 -2.67 -33.32 1.02
N PRO A 438 -3.31 -33.27 2.21
CA PRO A 438 -4.63 -32.69 2.36
C PRO A 438 -4.63 -31.18 2.09
N SER A 439 -5.64 -30.70 1.37
CA SER A 439 -5.74 -29.27 1.03
C SER A 439 -5.85 -28.39 2.28
N ARG A 440 -5.35 -27.14 2.20
CA ARG A 440 -5.46 -26.14 3.28
C ARG A 440 -6.88 -25.98 3.84
N ARG A 441 -7.91 -26.16 3.00
CA ARG A 441 -9.31 -26.15 3.41
C ARG A 441 -9.65 -27.34 4.31
N VAL A 442 -9.34 -28.57 3.86
CA VAL A 442 -9.56 -29.80 4.64
C VAL A 442 -8.82 -29.73 5.98
N VAL A 443 -7.56 -29.31 6.00
CA VAL A 443 -6.81 -29.15 7.26
C VAL A 443 -7.50 -28.14 8.19
N SER A 444 -7.97 -26.99 7.67
CA SER A 444 -8.71 -26.01 8.47
C SER A 444 -10.02 -26.54 9.05
N GLU A 445 -10.76 -27.34 8.27
CA GLU A 445 -12.02 -27.97 8.69
C GLU A 445 -11.78 -29.05 9.77
N VAL A 446 -10.76 -29.91 9.57
CA VAL A 446 -10.34 -30.94 10.53
C VAL A 446 -9.91 -30.34 11.86
N LEU A 447 -9.07 -29.30 11.84
CA LEU A 447 -8.61 -28.58 13.03
C LEU A 447 -9.70 -27.70 13.67
N ARG A 448 -10.91 -27.65 13.10
CA ARG A 448 -12.05 -26.82 13.56
C ARG A 448 -11.72 -25.33 13.68
N LEU A 449 -10.88 -24.81 12.78
CA LEU A 449 -10.57 -23.39 12.73
C LEU A 449 -11.74 -22.62 12.09
N ALA A 450 -12.03 -21.43 12.61
CA ALA A 450 -13.06 -20.57 12.04
C ALA A 450 -12.78 -20.24 10.55
N PRO A 451 -13.81 -20.24 9.68
CA PRO A 451 -13.63 -19.86 8.29
C PRO A 451 -13.21 -18.39 8.19
N LEU A 452 -12.26 -18.10 7.31
CA LEU A 452 -11.89 -16.71 7.01
C LEU A 452 -13.04 -16.01 6.24
N PRO A 453 -13.38 -14.75 6.57
CA PRO A 453 -14.30 -13.96 5.76
C PRO A 453 -13.79 -13.84 4.31
N ALA A 454 -14.69 -13.80 3.33
CA ALA A 454 -14.31 -13.73 1.90
C ALA A 454 -13.46 -12.51 1.53
N THR A 455 -13.47 -11.45 2.34
CA THR A 455 -12.63 -10.25 2.21
C THR A 455 -11.17 -10.46 2.65
N VAL A 456 -10.88 -11.53 3.39
CA VAL A 456 -9.56 -11.82 3.97
C VAL A 456 -8.86 -12.88 3.13
N ASN A 457 -8.15 -12.44 2.10
CA ASN A 457 -7.37 -13.33 1.24
C ASN A 457 -6.07 -13.77 1.94
N ALA A 458 -5.98 -15.04 2.35
CA ALA A 458 -4.80 -15.64 2.98
C ALA A 458 -3.53 -15.55 2.10
N ALA A 459 -3.65 -15.46 0.77
CA ALA A 459 -2.51 -15.23 -0.11
C ALA A 459 -1.84 -13.86 0.13
N ARG A 460 -2.51 -12.88 0.78
CA ARG A 460 -1.88 -11.59 1.14
C ARG A 460 -0.72 -11.74 2.11
N THR A 461 -0.75 -12.71 3.04
CA THR A 461 0.37 -12.95 3.97
C THR A 461 1.50 -13.77 3.34
N GLN A 462 1.24 -14.41 2.19
CA GLN A 462 2.21 -15.27 1.51
C GLN A 462 2.86 -14.63 0.27
N GLY A 463 2.20 -13.71 -0.45
CA GLY A 463 2.67 -13.30 -1.78
C GLY A 463 2.23 -11.93 -2.32
N ARG A 464 1.92 -10.93 -1.48
CA ARG A 464 1.57 -9.58 -1.97
C ARG A 464 2.51 -8.47 -1.51
N GLN A 465 3.62 -8.30 -2.24
CA GLN A 465 4.05 -6.94 -2.58
C GLN A 465 3.26 -6.49 -3.81
N GLU A 466 2.26 -5.64 -3.61
CA GLU A 466 1.68 -4.85 -4.69
C GLU A 466 1.49 -3.41 -4.21
N GLY A 467 2.12 -2.47 -4.92
CA GLY A 467 1.58 -1.13 -5.11
C GLY A 467 1.61 -0.12 -3.96
N LEU A 468 2.14 -0.42 -2.76
CA LEU A 468 2.33 0.58 -1.70
C LEU A 468 3.72 0.49 -1.04
N LEU A 469 4.69 1.22 -1.59
CA LEU A 469 6.00 1.43 -0.96
C LEU A 469 5.92 2.58 0.06
N ARG A 470 5.77 2.26 1.35
CA ARG A 470 5.95 3.20 2.46
C ARG A 470 7.24 2.94 3.25
N GLY A 471 8.35 3.43 2.70
CA GLY A 471 9.48 4.02 3.43
C GLY A 471 10.39 3.15 4.29
N GLY A 472 11.69 3.48 4.25
CA GLY A 472 12.61 3.27 5.39
C GLY A 472 13.70 2.23 5.20
N ALA A 473 14.74 2.62 4.45
CA ALA A 473 16.18 2.27 4.54
C ALA A 473 16.66 0.80 4.65
N ASP A 474 17.82 0.57 4.02
CA ASP A 474 18.76 -0.55 4.20
C ASP A 474 18.36 -1.97 3.74
N VAL A 475 18.21 -2.16 2.42
CA VAL A 475 18.64 -3.41 1.73
C VAL A 475 19.35 -3.06 0.41
N ARG A 476 20.36 -3.86 0.04
CA ARG A 476 21.14 -3.78 -1.21
C ARG A 476 20.32 -4.20 -2.45
N PRO A 477 20.72 -3.81 -3.68
CA PRO A 477 19.77 -3.69 -4.79
C PRO A 477 19.34 -5.03 -5.41
N GLU A 478 18.02 -5.18 -5.60
CA GLU A 478 17.42 -5.98 -6.67
C GLU A 478 17.98 -5.50 -8.03
N SER A 479 18.01 -6.38 -9.05
CA SER A 479 18.48 -5.98 -10.39
C SER A 479 17.64 -4.81 -10.89
N PRO A 480 18.24 -3.66 -11.28
CA PRO A 480 17.46 -2.46 -11.56
C PRO A 480 16.53 -2.70 -12.74
N LYS A 481 15.24 -2.36 -12.57
CA LYS A 481 14.36 -2.03 -13.68
C LYS A 481 15.14 -1.11 -14.63
N SER A 482 15.09 -1.38 -15.93
CA SER A 482 15.77 -0.55 -16.92
C SER A 482 15.36 0.92 -16.75
N PHE A 483 16.28 1.85 -17.00
CA PHE A 483 16.04 3.26 -16.67
C PHE A 483 14.82 3.82 -17.41
N GLU A 484 14.59 3.36 -18.64
CA GLU A 484 13.42 3.65 -19.46
C GLU A 484 12.11 3.18 -18.78
N ARG A 485 12.14 2.02 -18.11
CA ARG A 485 10.97 1.51 -17.38
C ARG A 485 10.72 2.29 -16.10
N ARG A 486 11.76 2.73 -15.40
CA ARG A 486 11.64 3.61 -14.22
C ARG A 486 11.08 4.98 -14.58
N VAL A 487 11.50 5.55 -15.72
CA VAL A 487 10.93 6.80 -16.25
C VAL A 487 9.46 6.61 -16.63
N ARG A 488 9.08 5.53 -17.33
CA ARG A 488 7.67 5.24 -17.66
C ARG A 488 6.80 4.92 -16.43
N ASP A 489 7.37 4.33 -15.37
CA ASP A 489 6.67 4.15 -14.08
C ASP A 489 6.33 5.49 -13.40
N LEU A 490 7.11 6.56 -13.66
CA LEU A 490 6.83 7.92 -13.19
C LEU A 490 5.90 8.70 -14.13
N HIS A 491 6.05 8.54 -15.44
CA HIS A 491 5.27 9.24 -16.46
C HIS A 491 4.74 8.23 -17.50
N PRO A 492 3.54 7.65 -17.29
CA PRO A 492 3.03 6.60 -18.17
C PRO A 492 2.83 7.01 -19.64
N GLU A 493 2.62 8.29 -19.91
CA GLU A 493 2.32 8.84 -21.25
C GLU A 493 3.54 9.47 -21.94
N ILE A 494 4.77 9.21 -21.46
CA ILE A 494 5.99 9.77 -22.06
C ILE A 494 6.33 9.07 -23.39
N SER A 495 6.81 9.83 -24.39
CA SER A 495 7.27 9.25 -25.65
C SER A 495 8.64 8.57 -25.49
N ASP A 496 8.95 7.59 -26.33
CA ASP A 496 10.25 6.92 -26.30
C ASP A 496 11.43 7.86 -26.65
N GLU A 497 11.16 8.94 -27.41
CA GLU A 497 12.13 9.98 -27.75
C GLU A 497 12.43 10.88 -26.54
N ASP A 498 11.40 11.28 -25.78
CA ASP A 498 11.55 12.07 -24.55
C ASP A 498 12.24 11.25 -23.43
N VAL A 499 11.97 9.95 -23.33
CA VAL A 499 12.69 9.04 -22.42
C VAL A 499 14.17 9.01 -22.77
N ALA A 500 14.52 8.88 -24.05
CA ALA A 500 15.91 8.88 -24.50
C ALA A 500 16.59 10.24 -24.21
N ALA A 501 15.93 11.36 -24.51
CA ALA A 501 16.45 12.70 -24.24
C ALA A 501 16.63 12.97 -22.73
N PHE A 502 15.72 12.52 -21.88
CA PHE A 502 15.83 12.63 -20.42
C PHE A 502 17.01 11.81 -19.88
N ILE A 503 17.18 10.57 -20.34
CA ILE A 503 18.31 9.71 -19.97
C ILE A 503 19.63 10.36 -20.43
N ASP A 504 19.72 10.79 -21.69
CA ASP A 504 20.94 11.34 -22.28
C ASP A 504 21.35 12.69 -21.68
N LYS A 505 20.42 13.62 -21.41
CA LYS A 505 20.78 14.93 -20.84
C LYS A 505 20.85 14.96 -19.31
N ARG A 506 19.97 14.24 -18.59
CA ARG A 506 19.77 14.45 -17.14
C ARG A 506 20.29 13.35 -16.23
N LEU A 507 20.55 12.15 -16.77
CA LEU A 507 21.05 11.01 -15.99
C LEU A 507 22.56 10.77 -16.13
N GLN A 508 23.29 11.59 -16.88
CA GLN A 508 24.68 11.39 -17.33
C GLN A 508 25.72 10.91 -16.30
N HIS A 509 25.58 11.27 -15.02
CA HIS A 509 26.61 10.99 -13.99
C HIS A 509 26.10 10.14 -12.81
N ASP A 510 24.78 10.08 -12.58
CA ASP A 510 24.15 9.25 -11.54
C ASP A 510 22.70 8.92 -11.91
N PRO A 511 22.45 7.98 -12.85
CA PRO A 511 21.11 7.65 -13.29
C PRO A 511 20.22 7.12 -12.15
N SER A 512 20.79 6.28 -11.29
CA SER A 512 20.04 5.58 -10.26
C SER A 512 19.72 6.49 -9.09
N GLY A 513 20.63 7.34 -8.62
CA GLY A 513 20.39 8.27 -7.53
C GLY A 513 19.56 9.50 -7.93
N VAL A 514 19.56 9.93 -9.20
CA VAL A 514 18.59 10.92 -9.70
C VAL A 514 17.19 10.32 -9.76
N LEU A 515 17.01 9.16 -10.42
CA LEU A 515 15.69 8.51 -10.52
C LEU A 515 15.11 8.14 -9.14
N SER A 516 15.92 7.55 -8.24
CA SER A 516 15.44 7.21 -6.89
C SER A 516 15.04 8.45 -6.08
N ARG A 517 15.64 9.64 -6.31
CA ARG A 517 15.20 10.88 -5.68
C ARG A 517 13.85 11.34 -6.23
N LEU A 518 13.67 11.32 -7.55
CA LEU A 518 12.42 11.69 -8.22
C LEU A 518 11.28 10.73 -7.85
N GLU A 519 11.53 9.42 -7.80
CA GLU A 519 10.57 8.41 -7.35
C GLU A 519 10.10 8.66 -5.91
N ASN A 520 11.03 8.96 -5.00
CA ASN A 520 10.69 9.28 -3.61
C ASN A 520 9.96 10.61 -3.47
N GLU A 521 10.35 11.63 -4.25
CA GLU A 521 9.67 12.94 -4.28
C GLU A 521 8.22 12.80 -4.76
N PHE A 522 7.98 12.07 -5.86
CA PHE A 522 6.64 11.84 -6.40
C PHE A 522 5.77 10.98 -5.47
N ALA A 523 6.33 9.92 -4.88
CA ALA A 523 5.63 9.09 -3.90
C ALA A 523 5.22 9.89 -2.66
N THR A 524 6.07 10.84 -2.22
CA THR A 524 5.77 11.75 -1.11
C THR A 524 4.64 12.71 -1.48
N LEU A 525 4.75 13.40 -2.63
CA LEU A 525 3.71 14.30 -3.15
C LEU A 525 2.35 13.61 -3.26
N ARG A 526 2.32 12.42 -3.87
CA ARG A 526 1.10 11.62 -3.98
C ARG A 526 0.49 11.32 -2.63
N HIS A 527 1.31 10.97 -1.64
CA HIS A 527 0.82 10.65 -0.31
C HIS A 527 0.29 11.88 0.44
N GLU A 528 1.00 13.01 0.37
CA GLU A 528 0.55 14.29 0.96
C GLU A 528 -0.80 14.73 0.37
N LEU A 529 -0.97 14.62 -0.95
CA LEU A 529 -2.22 14.91 -1.65
C LEU A 529 -3.32 13.86 -1.36
N GLU A 530 -3.01 12.60 -1.08
CA GLU A 530 -3.99 11.62 -0.58
C GLU A 530 -4.53 12.01 0.81
N VAL A 531 -3.66 12.43 1.73
CA VAL A 531 -4.06 12.89 3.07
C VAL A 531 -4.93 14.15 2.97
N TRP A 532 -4.47 15.18 2.24
CA TRP A 532 -5.21 16.44 2.08
C TRP A 532 -6.57 16.29 1.37
N ARG A 533 -6.74 15.26 0.53
CA ARG A 533 -8.05 14.90 -0.07
C ARG A 533 -8.99 14.17 0.90
N ALA A 534 -8.44 13.35 1.79
CA ALA A 534 -9.21 12.63 2.81
C ALA A 534 -9.64 13.54 3.96
N GLU A 535 -8.79 14.49 4.34
CA GLU A 535 -9.07 15.52 5.35
C GLU A 535 -9.91 16.66 4.75
N VAL A 536 -11.16 16.35 4.37
CA VAL A 536 -12.16 17.38 4.05
C VAL A 536 -12.53 18.10 5.35
N PRO A 537 -12.29 19.42 5.46
CA PRO A 537 -12.51 20.16 6.70
C PRO A 537 -14.01 20.33 7.00
N PRO A 538 -14.38 20.59 8.27
CA PRO A 538 -15.77 20.84 8.65
C PRO A 538 -16.36 22.05 7.91
N HIS A 539 -17.68 22.09 7.82
CA HIS A 539 -18.41 23.11 7.05
C HIS A 539 -18.01 24.55 7.47
N PRO A 540 -17.83 25.51 6.53
CA PRO A 540 -17.36 26.86 6.84
C PRO A 540 -18.24 27.60 7.88
N SER A 541 -19.54 27.32 7.88
CA SER A 541 -20.47 27.78 8.91
C SER A 541 -20.40 26.90 10.15
N LYS A 542 -19.94 27.44 11.28
CA LYS A 542 -19.90 26.75 12.58
C LYS A 542 -21.25 26.11 12.94
N GLY A 543 -21.25 24.82 13.26
CA GLY A 543 -22.43 24.09 13.71
C GLY A 543 -23.35 23.57 12.61
N VAL A 544 -22.97 23.74 11.34
CA VAL A 544 -23.61 23.08 10.18
C VAL A 544 -22.78 21.86 9.82
N GLU A 545 -23.43 20.74 9.50
CA GLU A 545 -22.75 19.56 8.92
C GLU A 545 -22.87 19.61 7.40
N TRP A 546 -21.86 19.09 6.69
CA TRP A 546 -21.96 18.93 5.24
C TRP A 546 -23.07 17.93 4.88
N SER A 547 -23.85 18.23 3.84
CA SER A 547 -24.63 17.17 3.18
C SER A 547 -23.68 16.16 2.53
N ALA A 548 -24.11 14.90 2.41
CA ALA A 548 -23.29 13.86 1.77
C ALA A 548 -22.89 14.22 0.34
N GLU A 549 -23.77 14.91 -0.39
CA GLU A 549 -23.52 15.41 -1.76
C GLU A 549 -22.47 16.53 -1.77
N ALA A 550 -22.59 17.53 -0.87
CA ALA A 550 -21.63 18.63 -0.79
C ALA A 550 -20.24 18.16 -0.33
N PHE A 551 -20.19 17.19 0.59
CA PHE A 551 -18.93 16.55 1.00
C PHE A 551 -18.27 15.82 -0.18
N ALA A 552 -19.03 15.02 -0.93
CA ALA A 552 -18.53 14.30 -2.09
C ALA A 552 -18.02 15.24 -3.20
N GLU A 553 -18.70 16.36 -3.44
CA GLU A 553 -18.24 17.36 -4.40
C GLU A 553 -16.97 18.07 -3.91
N GLN A 554 -16.84 18.41 -2.62
CA GLN A 554 -15.58 18.93 -2.06
C GLN A 554 -14.41 17.94 -2.23
N SER A 555 -14.62 16.64 -1.97
CA SER A 555 -13.62 15.61 -2.25
C SER A 555 -13.25 15.55 -3.74
N ARG A 556 -14.22 15.67 -4.65
CA ARG A 556 -14.00 15.65 -6.11
C ARG A 556 -13.22 16.86 -6.62
N LEU A 557 -13.51 18.05 -6.10
CA LEU A 557 -12.80 19.28 -6.44
C LEU A 557 -11.33 19.21 -5.97
N ARG A 558 -11.11 18.75 -4.74
CA ARG A 558 -9.76 18.48 -4.21
C ARG A 558 -9.04 17.37 -4.98
N GLN A 559 -9.76 16.36 -5.47
CA GLN A 559 -9.22 15.33 -6.36
C GLN A 559 -8.67 15.93 -7.65
N ARG A 560 -9.47 16.71 -8.39
CA ARG A 560 -9.05 17.36 -9.64
C ARG A 560 -7.82 18.26 -9.45
N PHE A 561 -7.78 19.04 -8.38
CA PHE A 561 -6.64 19.91 -8.06
C PHE A 561 -5.36 19.10 -7.79
N SER A 562 -5.50 17.98 -7.05
CA SER A 562 -4.39 17.06 -6.77
C SER A 562 -3.89 16.34 -8.01
N GLU A 563 -4.77 15.98 -8.93
CA GLU A 563 -4.43 15.37 -10.22
C GLU A 563 -3.64 16.36 -11.09
N LYS A 564 -4.06 17.63 -11.15
CA LYS A 564 -3.32 18.68 -11.87
C LYS A 564 -1.94 18.96 -11.26
N LEU A 565 -1.80 18.96 -9.93
CA LEU A 565 -0.49 19.06 -9.27
C LEU A 565 0.42 17.88 -9.59
N GLN A 566 -0.11 16.66 -9.63
CA GLN A 566 0.65 15.47 -10.01
C GLN A 566 1.10 15.53 -11.48
N SER A 567 0.23 15.91 -12.42
CA SER A 567 0.62 16.03 -13.84
C SER A 567 1.67 17.12 -14.05
N THR A 568 1.54 18.26 -13.37
CA THR A 568 2.52 19.36 -13.44
C THR A 568 3.86 18.93 -12.84
N TRP A 569 3.86 18.15 -11.76
CA TRP A 569 5.09 17.56 -11.24
C TRP A 569 5.68 16.55 -12.22
N GLN A 570 4.87 15.75 -12.90
CA GLN A 570 5.33 14.78 -13.89
C GLN A 570 6.00 15.47 -15.10
N GLN A 571 5.52 16.65 -15.53
CA GLN A 571 6.15 17.46 -16.58
C GLN A 571 7.58 17.93 -16.23
N LYS A 572 7.96 17.95 -14.94
CA LYS A 572 9.36 18.14 -14.48
C LYS A 572 10.35 17.22 -15.20
N LEU A 573 9.91 16.03 -15.65
CA LEU A 573 10.71 15.07 -16.41
C LEU A 573 10.92 15.51 -17.87
N LEU A 574 9.95 16.18 -18.48
CA LEU A 574 9.98 16.68 -19.87
C LEU A 574 10.72 18.02 -20.01
N SER A 575 10.75 18.83 -18.94
CA SER A 575 11.58 20.04 -18.83
C SER A 575 13.07 19.71 -18.83
N VAL A 576 13.61 19.40 -20.01
CA VAL A 576 14.99 18.92 -20.22
C VAL A 576 16.03 20.05 -20.28
N ASP A 577 15.68 21.24 -20.79
CA ASP A 577 16.64 22.33 -21.04
C ASP A 577 16.72 23.38 -19.91
N GLY A 578 16.05 23.13 -18.77
CA GLY A 578 16.15 23.97 -17.57
C GLY A 578 15.54 25.37 -17.69
N VAL A 579 14.92 25.69 -18.82
CA VAL A 579 14.08 26.88 -18.99
C VAL A 579 12.79 26.63 -18.23
N ALA A 580 12.58 27.36 -17.13
CA ALA A 580 11.31 27.38 -16.45
C ALA A 580 10.35 28.24 -17.30
N ASP A 581 9.55 27.57 -18.14
CA ASP A 581 8.50 28.17 -18.99
C ASP A 581 7.12 27.54 -18.69
N GLU A 582 7.07 26.53 -17.82
CA GLU A 582 5.80 25.92 -17.41
C GLU A 582 5.03 26.83 -16.45
N SER A 583 3.72 26.88 -16.68
CA SER A 583 2.74 27.64 -15.90
C SER A 583 1.73 26.70 -15.23
N PHE A 584 1.45 26.95 -13.95
CA PHE A 584 0.37 26.30 -13.21
C PHE A 584 -0.75 27.28 -12.96
N ASP A 585 -1.76 27.29 -13.82
CA ASP A 585 -2.98 28.10 -13.63
C ASP A 585 -4.13 27.23 -13.12
N SER A 586 -4.79 27.59 -12.01
CA SER A 586 -5.83 26.76 -11.42
C SER A 586 -6.93 27.57 -10.75
N PHE A 587 -8.18 27.22 -11.07
CA PHE A 587 -9.36 27.80 -10.45
C PHE A 587 -9.76 26.97 -9.22
N ILE A 588 -9.89 27.62 -8.06
CA ILE A 588 -10.10 26.99 -6.75
C ILE A 588 -11.57 27.10 -6.36
N ASP A 589 -12.29 25.98 -6.47
CA ASP A 589 -13.70 25.82 -6.10
C ASP A 589 -13.91 25.21 -4.70
N PHE A 590 -12.88 24.61 -4.09
CA PHE A 590 -12.96 23.97 -2.77
C PHE A 590 -12.74 24.96 -1.62
N THR A 591 -13.10 24.56 -0.39
CA THR A 591 -13.01 25.40 0.81
C THR A 591 -11.78 25.12 1.69
N ASP A 592 -11.47 26.09 2.56
CA ASP A 592 -10.47 26.10 3.65
C ASP A 592 -9.01 26.40 3.27
N GLU A 593 -8.18 25.41 2.89
CA GLU A 593 -6.72 25.62 2.75
C GLU A 593 -6.10 24.75 1.66
N LEU A 594 -5.11 25.31 0.96
CA LEU A 594 -4.29 24.64 -0.06
C LEU A 594 -3.38 23.55 0.54
N PRO A 595 -2.97 22.53 -0.24
CA PRO A 595 -2.12 21.46 0.27
C PRO A 595 -0.73 21.97 0.66
N GLN A 596 -0.24 21.58 1.84
CA GLN A 596 1.19 21.68 2.15
C GLN A 596 1.93 20.51 1.47
N MET A 597 2.97 20.82 0.69
CA MET A 597 3.72 19.83 -0.08
C MET A 597 5.22 19.92 0.22
N SER A 598 5.89 18.77 0.28
CA SER A 598 7.35 18.67 0.42
C SER A 598 8.08 18.64 -0.93
N ALA A 599 7.37 18.37 -2.03
CA ALA A 599 7.90 18.36 -3.39
C ALA A 599 8.18 19.77 -3.92
N ARG A 600 9.07 19.87 -4.92
CA ARG A 600 9.52 21.14 -5.49
C ARG A 600 9.25 21.23 -7.00
N PHE A 601 8.59 22.32 -7.37
CA PHE A 601 8.23 22.70 -8.73
C PHE A 601 9.25 23.72 -9.25
N GLU A 602 10.53 23.34 -9.28
CA GLU A 602 11.65 24.20 -9.71
C GLU A 602 11.61 24.55 -11.21
N HIS A 603 10.82 23.82 -12.00
CA HIS A 603 10.61 24.00 -13.43
C HIS A 603 9.42 24.90 -13.78
N VAL A 604 8.58 25.24 -12.79
CA VAL A 604 7.42 26.12 -12.97
C VAL A 604 7.85 27.57 -12.75
N ALA A 605 7.61 28.42 -13.75
CA ALA A 605 7.86 29.86 -13.68
C ALA A 605 6.58 30.69 -13.54
N GLY A 606 5.44 30.19 -14.00
CA GLY A 606 4.13 30.82 -13.83
C GLY A 606 3.29 30.10 -12.78
N LEU A 607 2.69 30.84 -11.84
CA LEU A 607 1.70 30.31 -10.91
C LEU A 607 0.49 31.24 -10.84
N GLY A 608 -0.64 30.81 -11.40
CA GLY A 608 -1.93 31.47 -11.32
C GLY A 608 -2.91 30.70 -10.45
N LEU A 609 -3.44 31.33 -9.40
CA LEU A 609 -4.50 30.77 -8.55
C LEU A 609 -5.63 31.80 -8.39
N GLU A 610 -6.81 31.45 -8.87
CA GLU A 610 -8.04 32.25 -8.70
C GLU A 610 -9.03 31.44 -7.86
N ALA A 611 -9.47 31.97 -6.72
CA ALA A 611 -10.48 31.29 -5.88
C ALA A 611 -11.89 31.85 -6.12
N ARG A 612 -12.88 30.95 -6.26
CA ARG A 612 -14.30 31.36 -6.27
C ARG A 612 -14.71 32.03 -4.96
N ASN A 613 -14.14 31.56 -3.85
CA ASN A 613 -14.53 31.95 -2.50
C ASN A 613 -13.30 32.50 -1.74
N PRO A 614 -13.33 33.75 -1.24
CA PRO A 614 -12.18 34.39 -0.57
C PRO A 614 -11.83 33.82 0.82
N SER A 615 -12.37 32.65 1.16
CA SER A 615 -12.07 31.91 2.39
C SER A 615 -10.83 31.03 2.28
N VAL A 616 -10.36 30.70 1.08
CA VAL A 616 -9.28 29.72 0.89
C VAL A 616 -7.94 30.32 1.28
N LYS A 617 -7.26 29.69 2.25
CA LYS A 617 -5.94 30.10 2.74
C LYS A 617 -4.82 29.55 1.86
N LEU A 618 -3.81 30.38 1.65
CA LEU A 618 -2.58 30.03 0.93
C LEU A 618 -1.67 29.06 1.71
N GLY A 619 -1.68 29.14 3.05
CA GLY A 619 -0.85 28.30 3.92
C GLY A 619 0.64 28.42 3.59
N ARG A 620 1.29 27.27 3.39
CA ARG A 620 2.70 27.15 2.94
C ARG A 620 2.84 26.74 1.46
N PHE A 621 1.78 26.85 0.67
CA PHE A 621 1.76 26.35 -0.70
C PHE A 621 2.88 26.93 -1.59
N LEU A 622 3.24 28.21 -1.42
CA LEU A 622 4.30 28.86 -2.20
C LEU A 622 5.72 28.34 -1.87
N ASP A 623 5.95 27.68 -0.73
CA ASP A 623 7.28 27.16 -0.37
C ASP A 623 7.76 26.07 -1.36
N SER A 624 6.83 25.48 -2.12
CA SER A 624 7.09 24.48 -3.16
C SER A 624 7.50 25.05 -4.53
N PHE A 625 7.39 26.37 -4.75
CA PHE A 625 7.58 27.04 -6.05
C PHE A 625 8.70 28.10 -5.99
N PRO A 626 9.99 27.72 -5.93
CA PRO A 626 11.08 28.66 -5.63
C PRO A 626 11.50 29.57 -6.81
N ASN A 627 11.16 29.22 -8.05
CA ASN A 627 11.71 29.82 -9.27
C ASN A 627 10.70 30.67 -10.07
N LEU A 628 9.62 31.12 -9.44
CA LEU A 628 8.57 31.86 -10.15
C LEU A 628 9.08 33.19 -10.73
N ALA A 629 8.72 33.43 -11.99
CA ALA A 629 8.83 34.70 -12.68
C ALA A 629 7.48 35.45 -12.70
N TYR A 630 6.37 34.72 -12.69
CA TYR A 630 5.00 35.24 -12.72
C TYR A 630 4.19 34.60 -11.58
N LEU A 631 3.73 35.41 -10.64
CA LEU A 631 2.84 34.97 -9.54
C LEU A 631 1.54 35.78 -9.58
N VAL A 632 0.43 35.09 -9.77
CA VAL A 632 -0.93 35.64 -9.79
C VAL A 632 -1.78 34.92 -8.76
N LEU A 633 -2.19 35.62 -7.71
CA LEU A 633 -3.15 35.16 -6.71
C LEU A 633 -4.35 36.11 -6.71
N GLU A 634 -5.54 35.60 -7.02
CA GLU A 634 -6.80 36.34 -6.97
C GLU A 634 -7.77 35.67 -5.99
N ASN A 635 -8.33 36.44 -5.06
CA ASN A 635 -9.22 35.97 -3.99
C ASN A 635 -8.62 34.87 -3.07
N VAL A 636 -7.31 34.60 -3.10
CA VAL A 636 -6.67 33.64 -2.19
C VAL A 636 -6.24 34.36 -0.92
N ARG A 637 -6.80 33.96 0.23
CA ARG A 637 -6.54 34.60 1.52
C ARG A 637 -5.09 34.39 1.98
N MET A 638 -4.40 35.50 2.18
CA MET A 638 -3.02 35.58 2.66
C MET A 638 -2.99 36.27 4.04
N ASP A 639 -3.07 35.50 5.13
CA ASP A 639 -3.11 36.03 6.52
C ASP A 639 -1.85 36.84 6.90
N ARG A 640 -0.72 36.59 6.22
CA ARG A 640 0.56 37.33 6.29
C ARG A 640 1.27 37.20 4.95
N PHE A 641 2.07 38.19 4.58
CA PHE A 641 2.90 38.11 3.37
C PHE A 641 3.77 36.83 3.39
N ALA A 642 3.84 36.13 2.26
CA ALA A 642 4.55 34.87 2.16
C ALA A 642 6.07 35.12 1.96
N PRO A 643 6.95 34.81 2.93
CA PRO A 643 8.37 35.15 2.86
C PRO A 643 9.14 34.36 1.78
N GLY A 644 8.55 33.30 1.23
CA GLY A 644 9.08 32.60 0.05
C GLY A 644 9.16 33.50 -1.19
N ILE A 645 8.29 34.52 -1.31
CA ILE A 645 8.31 35.48 -2.42
C ILE A 645 9.65 36.24 -2.49
N PHE A 646 10.27 36.56 -1.35
CA PHE A 646 11.58 37.21 -1.29
C PHE A 646 12.74 36.34 -1.80
N GLN A 647 12.52 35.03 -2.00
CA GLN A 647 13.54 34.10 -2.49
C GLN A 647 13.44 33.87 -4.01
N MET A 648 12.35 34.31 -4.65
CA MET A 648 12.08 34.17 -6.08
C MET A 648 12.93 35.16 -6.89
N ARG A 649 14.20 34.82 -7.13
CA ARG A 649 15.20 35.70 -7.76
C ARG A 649 14.86 36.15 -9.19
N GLY A 650 13.90 35.49 -9.85
CA GLY A 650 13.45 35.80 -11.20
C GLY A 650 12.11 36.51 -11.27
N LEU A 651 11.50 36.88 -10.14
CA LEU A 651 10.13 37.41 -10.10
C LEU A 651 10.01 38.75 -10.83
N GLN A 652 9.22 38.77 -11.90
CA GLN A 652 8.93 39.93 -12.74
C GLN A 652 7.53 40.47 -12.49
N HIS A 653 6.51 39.60 -12.46
CA HIS A 653 5.13 40.01 -12.21
C HIS A 653 4.64 39.43 -10.88
N LEU A 654 4.17 40.32 -10.00
CA LEU A 654 3.53 39.95 -8.74
C LEU A 654 2.13 40.56 -8.69
N ILE A 655 1.11 39.72 -8.86
CA ILE A 655 -0.31 40.08 -8.78
C ILE A 655 -0.90 39.38 -7.56
N LEU A 656 -1.29 40.14 -6.55
CA LEU A 656 -1.97 39.69 -5.33
C LEU A 656 -3.24 40.51 -5.18
N LYS A 657 -4.36 40.06 -5.77
CA LYS A 657 -5.61 40.84 -5.81
C LYS A 657 -6.67 40.23 -4.88
N ASP A 658 -7.31 41.08 -4.08
CA ASP A 658 -8.35 40.70 -3.12
C ASP A 658 -7.91 39.60 -2.11
N CYS A 659 -6.60 39.50 -1.85
CA CYS A 659 -5.99 38.48 -0.98
C CYS A 659 -6.15 38.75 0.53
N SER A 660 -6.83 39.83 0.92
CA SER A 660 -6.91 40.34 2.30
C SER A 660 -5.55 40.65 2.95
N LEU A 661 -4.52 40.90 2.13
CA LEU A 661 -3.14 41.10 2.57
C LEU A 661 -2.97 42.36 3.44
N ARG A 662 -2.12 42.24 4.46
CA ARG A 662 -1.58 43.35 5.24
C ARG A 662 -0.05 43.24 5.27
N LEU A 663 0.65 44.34 5.05
CA LEU A 663 2.12 44.39 5.10
C LEU A 663 2.57 44.88 6.49
N SER A 664 3.55 44.20 7.08
CA SER A 664 4.36 44.80 8.14
C SER A 664 5.50 45.64 7.55
N GLU A 665 6.15 46.46 8.37
CA GLU A 665 7.33 47.24 7.95
C GLU A 665 8.43 46.35 7.33
N ASN A 666 8.65 45.16 7.90
CA ASN A 666 9.60 44.18 7.37
C ASN A 666 9.17 43.59 6.01
N ASP A 667 7.86 43.41 5.80
CA ASP A 667 7.35 42.88 4.52
C ASP A 667 7.45 43.95 3.42
N ALA A 668 7.17 45.21 3.78
CA ALA A 668 7.33 46.37 2.91
C ALA A 668 8.82 46.63 2.54
N GLU A 669 9.75 46.50 3.51
CA GLU A 669 11.20 46.53 3.25
C GLU A 669 11.64 45.35 2.38
N GLY A 670 11.16 44.12 2.67
CA GLY A 670 11.48 42.93 1.88
C GLY A 670 11.01 43.05 0.43
N LEU A 671 9.79 43.54 0.23
CA LEU A 671 9.20 43.74 -1.09
C LEU A 671 9.96 44.82 -1.87
N SER A 672 10.40 45.91 -1.21
CA SER A 672 11.20 46.97 -1.84
C SER A 672 12.46 46.44 -2.54
N ARG A 673 13.04 45.34 -2.06
CA ARG A 673 14.29 44.76 -2.55
C ARG A 673 14.13 43.80 -3.74
N ILE A 674 12.92 43.60 -4.25
CA ILE A 674 12.70 42.78 -5.45
C ILE A 674 12.91 43.64 -6.70
N GLU A 675 14.17 43.97 -6.98
CA GLU A 675 14.59 44.88 -8.06
C GLU A 675 14.20 44.39 -9.48
N THR A 676 13.84 43.11 -9.62
CA THR A 676 13.44 42.45 -10.88
C THR A 676 11.99 42.70 -11.28
N LEU A 677 11.14 43.25 -10.40
CA LEU A 677 9.73 43.46 -10.70
C LEU A 677 9.54 44.49 -11.83
N THR A 678 8.74 44.10 -12.82
CA THR A 678 8.23 44.95 -13.90
C THR A 678 6.75 45.26 -13.75
N LEU A 679 5.99 44.40 -13.04
CA LEU A 679 4.59 44.60 -12.72
C LEU A 679 4.32 44.23 -11.26
N LEU A 680 3.74 45.15 -10.50
CA LEU A 680 3.26 44.93 -9.13
C LEU A 680 1.80 45.34 -9.02
N ARG A 681 0.94 44.41 -8.62
CA ARG A 681 -0.51 44.64 -8.44
C ARG A 681 -0.95 44.12 -7.09
N LEU A 682 -1.39 45.01 -6.20
CA LEU A 682 -1.85 44.69 -4.85
C LEU A 682 -3.29 45.19 -4.58
N ASP A 683 -4.09 45.38 -5.64
CA ASP A 683 -5.44 45.93 -5.56
C ASP A 683 -6.35 45.18 -4.57
N GLY A 684 -7.21 45.93 -3.87
CA GLY A 684 -8.22 45.37 -2.95
C GLY A 684 -7.67 44.79 -1.64
N ASN A 685 -6.40 45.05 -1.32
CA ASN A 685 -5.79 44.60 -0.06
C ASN A 685 -5.60 45.74 0.94
N PRO A 686 -5.98 45.60 2.22
CA PRO A 686 -5.79 46.62 3.25
C PRO A 686 -4.32 46.69 3.72
N LEU A 687 -3.40 47.10 2.84
CA LEU A 687 -1.95 46.99 3.00
C LEU A 687 -1.44 47.62 4.32
N GLY A 688 -1.98 48.79 4.67
CA GLY A 688 -1.64 49.56 5.87
C GLY A 688 -0.29 50.29 5.78
N VAL A 689 0.76 49.60 5.32
CA VAL A 689 2.08 50.17 5.02
C VAL A 689 2.38 49.95 3.54
N ALA A 690 2.83 51.00 2.84
CA ALA A 690 3.27 50.90 1.44
C ALA A 690 4.76 50.48 1.36
N PRO A 691 5.17 49.66 0.37
CA PRO A 691 6.58 49.43 0.09
C PRO A 691 7.24 50.69 -0.46
N HIS A 692 8.50 50.94 -0.11
CA HIS A 692 9.32 51.94 -0.78
C HIS A 692 9.70 51.44 -2.18
N LEU A 693 9.60 52.29 -3.20
CA LEU A 693 9.68 51.84 -4.59
C LEU A 693 11.03 52.11 -5.27
N GLY A 694 11.88 52.98 -4.73
CA GLY A 694 13.06 53.50 -5.45
C GLY A 694 14.12 52.46 -5.87
N PHE A 695 14.08 51.27 -5.27
CA PHE A 695 14.93 50.14 -5.65
C PHE A 695 14.37 49.31 -6.82
N MET A 696 13.05 49.38 -7.11
CA MET A 696 12.35 48.60 -8.13
C MET A 696 12.54 49.17 -9.56
N ARG A 697 13.78 49.45 -9.97
CA ARG A 697 14.11 50.22 -11.20
C ARG A 697 13.66 49.60 -12.53
N GLN A 698 13.13 48.39 -12.53
CA GLN A 698 12.54 47.74 -13.71
C GLN A 698 11.01 47.92 -13.81
N MET A 699 10.37 48.53 -12.81
CA MET A 699 8.92 48.68 -12.75
C MET A 699 8.37 49.44 -13.96
N LYS A 700 7.30 48.91 -14.54
CA LYS A 700 6.53 49.50 -15.64
C LYS A 700 5.08 49.74 -15.25
N GLU A 701 4.50 48.85 -14.46
CA GLU A 701 3.08 48.92 -14.10
C GLU A 701 2.89 48.67 -12.61
N LEU A 702 2.30 49.65 -11.92
CA LEU A 702 2.00 49.58 -10.50
C LEU A 702 0.50 49.83 -10.28
N TYR A 703 -0.18 48.84 -9.70
CA TYR A 703 -1.59 48.90 -9.35
C TYR A 703 -1.77 48.68 -7.84
N LEU A 704 -2.25 49.72 -7.14
CA LEU A 704 -2.50 49.74 -5.71
C LEU A 704 -3.91 50.32 -5.42
N ALA A 705 -4.88 50.04 -6.30
CA ALA A 705 -6.23 50.57 -6.18
C ALA A 705 -6.97 49.93 -4.99
N ASN A 706 -7.75 50.72 -4.24
CA ASN A 706 -8.47 50.26 -3.05
C ASN A 706 -7.56 49.54 -2.03
N SER A 707 -6.33 50.06 -1.82
CA SER A 707 -5.33 49.48 -0.92
C SER A 707 -5.26 50.13 0.48
N GLY A 708 -6.11 51.13 0.73
CA GLY A 708 -6.20 51.86 2.00
C GLY A 708 -5.04 52.84 2.27
N LEU A 709 -4.26 53.21 1.24
CA LEU A 709 -3.09 54.09 1.35
C LEU A 709 -3.49 55.53 1.75
N THR A 710 -2.67 56.18 2.57
CA THR A 710 -2.89 57.59 3.01
C THR A 710 -2.00 58.61 2.30
N GLY A 711 -1.05 58.15 1.49
CA GLY A 711 -0.08 58.94 0.72
C GLY A 711 0.47 58.10 -0.43
N ILE A 712 1.14 58.75 -1.38
CA ILE A 712 1.87 58.05 -2.46
C ILE A 712 3.07 57.30 -1.83
N PRO A 713 3.39 56.07 -2.27
CA PRO A 713 4.60 55.38 -1.81
C PRO A 713 5.85 56.16 -2.21
N GLY A 714 6.80 56.38 -1.29
CA GLY A 714 8.04 57.08 -1.63
C GLY A 714 8.92 56.28 -2.62
N GLY A 715 9.72 56.97 -3.43
CA GLY A 715 10.60 56.33 -4.42
C GLY A 715 9.99 56.17 -5.82
N VAL A 716 8.81 56.74 -6.09
CA VAL A 716 8.19 56.76 -7.44
C VAL A 716 9.03 57.57 -8.43
N GLU A 717 9.65 58.66 -7.97
CA GLU A 717 10.51 59.55 -8.74
C GLU A 717 11.75 58.86 -9.34
N GLN A 718 12.16 57.72 -8.76
CA GLN A 718 13.26 56.90 -9.25
C GLN A 718 12.83 55.87 -10.32
N LEU A 719 11.53 55.71 -10.58
CA LEU A 719 10.97 54.71 -11.50
C LEU A 719 10.91 55.21 -12.95
N SER A 720 12.07 55.50 -13.54
CA SER A 720 12.27 55.95 -14.93
C SER A 720 11.70 55.06 -16.07
N ARG A 721 11.06 53.93 -15.73
CA ARG A 721 10.44 52.98 -16.66
C ARG A 721 8.93 52.79 -16.41
N LEU A 722 8.39 53.46 -15.41
CA LEU A 722 6.98 53.40 -15.05
C LEU A 722 6.15 53.97 -16.21
N LYS A 723 5.03 53.32 -16.49
CA LYS A 723 4.02 53.69 -17.49
C LYS A 723 2.63 53.83 -16.88
N ILE A 724 2.34 53.03 -15.85
CA ILE A 724 1.03 53.01 -15.19
C ILE A 724 1.24 53.05 -13.67
N LEU A 725 0.59 54.01 -13.03
CA LEU A 725 0.51 54.20 -11.58
C LEU A 725 -0.97 54.36 -11.18
N ASP A 726 -1.63 53.24 -10.88
CA ASP A 726 -3.03 53.23 -10.44
C ASP A 726 -3.10 53.26 -8.91
N LEU A 727 -3.54 54.40 -8.37
CA LEU A 727 -3.69 54.67 -6.94
C LEU A 727 -5.16 54.94 -6.57
N ARG A 728 -6.11 54.48 -7.39
CA ARG A 728 -7.54 54.79 -7.22
C ARG A 728 -8.13 54.31 -5.90
N ASP A 729 -9.20 54.97 -5.47
CA ASP A 729 -10.05 54.56 -4.34
C ASP A 729 -9.26 54.33 -3.03
N ASN A 730 -8.21 55.13 -2.81
CA ASN A 730 -7.43 55.15 -1.57
C ASN A 730 -7.82 56.34 -0.67
N ASN A 731 -7.10 56.53 0.43
CA ASN A 731 -7.30 57.63 1.40
C ASN A 731 -6.23 58.72 1.26
N ILE A 732 -5.67 58.94 0.07
CA ILE A 732 -4.58 59.91 -0.18
C ILE A 732 -5.12 61.34 -0.04
N VAL A 733 -4.52 62.12 0.86
CA VAL A 733 -4.89 63.54 1.11
C VAL A 733 -3.85 64.51 0.54
N ASP A 734 -2.60 64.08 0.44
CA ASP A 734 -1.49 64.83 -0.16
C ASP A 734 -0.61 63.86 -0.95
N VAL A 735 -0.03 64.35 -2.04
CA VAL A 735 0.84 63.59 -2.95
C VAL A 735 2.32 63.67 -2.56
N GLY A 736 2.70 64.65 -1.72
CA GLY A 736 4.08 64.87 -1.28
C GLY A 736 4.91 65.69 -2.27
N ASP A 737 6.13 66.07 -1.85
CA ASP A 737 7.04 66.87 -2.69
C ASP A 737 7.70 66.01 -3.78
N ASP A 738 8.17 64.81 -3.42
CA ASP A 738 8.86 63.84 -4.28
C ASP A 738 8.04 63.48 -5.54
N PHE A 739 6.71 63.49 -5.47
CA PHE A 739 5.83 63.24 -6.62
C PHE A 739 6.03 64.25 -7.77
N PHE A 740 6.43 65.48 -7.46
CA PHE A 740 6.72 66.52 -8.44
C PHE A 740 8.16 66.47 -8.99
N GLU A 741 8.99 65.54 -8.50
CA GLU A 741 10.32 65.25 -9.06
C GLU A 741 10.28 64.23 -10.20
N ILE A 742 9.12 63.63 -10.48
CA ILE A 742 8.91 62.79 -11.67
C ILE A 742 9.13 63.66 -12.94
N PRO A 743 9.94 63.23 -13.92
CA PRO A 743 10.12 63.97 -15.16
C PRO A 743 8.83 64.10 -15.94
N ASP A 744 8.50 65.32 -16.37
CA ASP A 744 7.32 65.65 -17.18
C ASP A 744 7.31 64.98 -18.56
N THR A 745 8.52 64.68 -19.07
CA THR A 745 8.82 63.95 -20.32
C THR A 745 8.74 62.42 -20.18
N GLN A 746 8.28 61.90 -19.04
CA GLN A 746 8.10 60.46 -18.85
C GLN A 746 6.66 60.05 -19.22
N ASP A 747 6.52 59.17 -20.21
CA ASP A 747 5.27 58.45 -20.55
C ASP A 747 4.76 57.67 -19.34
N THR A 748 3.91 58.31 -18.52
CA THR A 748 3.38 57.75 -17.27
C THR A 748 1.96 58.24 -17.03
N TYR A 749 1.03 57.30 -17.01
CA TYR A 749 -0.35 57.49 -16.61
C TYR A 749 -0.50 57.30 -15.09
N VAL A 750 -0.94 58.33 -14.38
CA VAL A 750 -1.20 58.34 -12.93
C VAL A 750 -2.69 58.51 -12.66
N ASP A 751 -3.29 57.58 -11.93
CA ASP A 751 -4.72 57.62 -11.59
C ASP A 751 -4.94 57.80 -10.08
N LEU A 752 -5.41 58.98 -9.70
CA LEU A 752 -5.70 59.37 -8.30
C LEU A 752 -7.21 59.47 -8.02
N ARG A 753 -8.08 59.05 -8.95
CA ARG A 753 -9.55 59.13 -8.75
C ARG A 753 -10.00 58.31 -7.55
N GLY A 754 -10.98 58.79 -6.80
CA GLY A 754 -11.49 58.13 -5.59
C GLY A 754 -10.73 58.50 -4.31
N ASN A 755 -9.74 59.40 -4.38
CA ASN A 755 -8.97 59.85 -3.21
C ASN A 755 -9.47 61.18 -2.63
N PRO A 756 -9.46 61.35 -1.29
CA PRO A 756 -9.83 62.59 -0.60
C PRO A 756 -8.70 63.66 -0.66
N LEU A 757 -8.22 63.97 -1.87
CA LEU A 757 -7.14 64.93 -2.10
C LEU A 757 -7.49 66.31 -1.52
N SER A 758 -6.56 66.90 -0.79
CA SER A 758 -6.70 68.26 -0.28
C SER A 758 -6.67 69.30 -1.40
N GLN A 759 -7.31 70.44 -1.17
CA GLN A 759 -7.29 71.56 -2.12
C GLN A 759 -5.87 72.06 -2.42
N VAL A 760 -4.95 71.94 -1.45
CA VAL A 760 -3.52 72.27 -1.65
C VAL A 760 -2.86 71.29 -2.62
N ALA A 761 -3.09 69.99 -2.46
CA ALA A 761 -2.56 68.98 -3.39
C ALA A 761 -3.11 69.17 -4.81
N LEU A 762 -4.42 69.41 -4.96
CA LEU A 762 -5.04 69.67 -6.27
C LEU A 762 -4.46 70.93 -6.95
N LEU A 763 -4.23 72.01 -6.21
CA LEU A 763 -3.59 73.22 -6.74
C LEU A 763 -2.16 72.95 -7.20
N ARG A 764 -1.38 72.16 -6.44
CA ARG A 764 -0.01 71.78 -6.82
C ARG A 764 0.04 70.87 -8.05
N ILE A 765 -0.88 69.90 -8.17
CA ILE A 765 -1.01 69.04 -9.35
C ILE A 765 -1.33 69.90 -10.59
N ASN A 766 -2.28 70.83 -10.47
CA ASN A 766 -2.61 71.74 -11.56
C ASN A 766 -1.46 72.69 -11.93
N ASP A 767 -0.72 73.23 -10.95
CA ASP A 767 0.45 74.08 -11.20
C ASP A 767 1.58 73.28 -11.90
N TYR A 768 1.83 72.04 -11.48
CA TYR A 768 2.77 71.14 -12.17
C TYR A 768 2.34 70.91 -13.62
N LEU A 769 1.09 70.47 -13.87
CA LEU A 769 0.55 70.23 -15.22
C LEU A 769 0.47 71.49 -16.11
N GLN A 770 0.44 72.70 -15.54
CA GLN A 770 0.49 73.96 -16.29
C GLN A 770 1.92 74.44 -16.60
N ASN A 771 2.91 73.94 -15.85
CA ASN A 771 4.32 74.31 -15.99
C ASN A 771 5.17 73.22 -16.66
N THR A 772 4.57 72.12 -17.14
CA THR A 772 5.26 71.09 -17.92
C THR A 772 5.72 71.63 -19.28
N SER A 773 6.73 70.96 -19.86
CA SER A 773 7.28 71.30 -21.17
C SER A 773 6.37 70.89 -22.33
N MET A 774 6.68 71.39 -23.53
CA MET A 774 5.97 71.02 -24.78
C MET A 774 6.06 69.52 -25.11
N ASP A 775 7.07 68.83 -24.57
CA ASP A 775 7.35 67.40 -24.81
C ASP A 775 6.83 66.54 -23.64
N SER A 776 5.82 67.01 -22.90
CA SER A 776 5.30 66.31 -21.72
C SER A 776 4.43 65.10 -22.09
N GLU A 777 4.72 63.96 -21.47
CA GLU A 777 4.06 62.66 -21.71
C GLU A 777 3.37 62.10 -20.43
N ILE A 778 3.35 62.88 -19.32
CA ILE A 778 2.69 62.48 -18.06
C ILE A 778 1.19 62.87 -18.03
N ASP A 779 0.30 61.90 -17.84
CA ASP A 779 -1.16 62.12 -17.63
C ASP A 779 -1.50 61.87 -16.17
N ILE A 780 -2.06 62.86 -15.47
CA ILE A 780 -2.47 62.74 -14.06
C ILE A 780 -3.99 62.96 -13.96
N ARG A 781 -4.73 61.89 -13.67
CA ARG A 781 -6.18 61.94 -13.52
C ARG A 781 -6.60 62.06 -12.07
N THR A 782 -7.33 63.13 -11.77
CA THR A 782 -8.01 63.35 -10.49
C THR A 782 -9.53 63.29 -10.69
N GLN A 783 -10.30 63.45 -9.61
CA GLN A 783 -11.75 63.26 -9.62
C GLN A 783 -12.53 64.29 -10.47
N GLU A 784 -11.88 65.40 -10.84
CA GLU A 784 -12.39 66.38 -11.80
C GLU A 784 -11.36 66.64 -12.90
N GLN A 785 -11.49 65.95 -14.04
CA GLN A 785 -11.30 66.58 -15.33
C GLN A 785 -12.69 66.84 -15.93
N VAL A 786 -13.26 68.00 -15.57
CA VAL A 786 -14.25 68.66 -16.43
C VAL A 786 -13.44 69.52 -17.40
N PHE A 787 -13.06 68.91 -18.51
CA PHE A 787 -12.78 69.62 -19.74
C PHE A 787 -13.65 69.02 -20.84
N ASP A 788 -14.21 69.90 -21.67
CA ASP A 788 -15.29 69.58 -22.59
C ASP A 788 -14.90 68.57 -23.69
N GLU A 789 -15.93 68.03 -24.32
CA GLU A 789 -15.91 66.94 -25.30
C GLU A 789 -14.98 67.13 -26.53
N ILE A 790 -14.90 66.05 -27.31
CA ILE A 790 -14.44 65.94 -28.71
C ILE A 790 -12.92 65.69 -28.86
N PHE A 791 -12.52 64.42 -28.98
CA PHE A 791 -12.18 63.83 -30.29
C PHE A 791 -12.11 62.28 -30.28
N GLU A 792 -12.91 61.70 -31.17
CA GLU A 792 -12.81 60.40 -31.86
C GLU A 792 -12.34 59.11 -31.15
N LEU A 793 -13.33 58.27 -30.84
CA LEU A 793 -13.23 56.81 -30.90
C LEU A 793 -13.12 56.34 -32.37
N SER A 794 -11.92 56.16 -32.92
CA SER A 794 -11.71 55.38 -34.15
C SER A 794 -10.27 54.93 -34.32
N GLU A 795 -10.10 53.73 -34.92
CA GLU A 795 -8.83 53.06 -35.26
C GLU A 795 -8.04 52.58 -34.01
N PHE A 796 -7.69 51.29 -33.83
CA PHE A 796 -7.49 50.22 -34.81
C PHE A 796 -8.26 48.93 -34.43
N SER A 797 -9.15 48.49 -35.32
CA SER A 797 -9.53 47.08 -35.45
C SER A 797 -9.35 46.65 -36.90
N ASP A 798 -8.11 46.31 -37.28
CA ASP A 798 -7.83 45.63 -38.53
C ASP A 798 -7.31 44.21 -38.24
N SER A 799 -8.20 43.24 -38.42
CA SER A 799 -7.85 41.84 -38.58
C SER A 799 -8.67 41.27 -39.73
N GLY A 800 -8.22 41.56 -40.96
CA GLY A 800 -8.79 40.99 -42.17
C GLY A 800 -8.86 39.45 -42.11
N VAL A 801 -10.08 38.92 -42.09
CA VAL A 801 -10.36 37.51 -42.42
C VAL A 801 -10.79 37.47 -43.88
N GLY A 802 -9.88 37.01 -44.74
CA GLY A 802 -10.19 36.76 -46.15
C GLY A 802 -11.01 35.47 -46.28
N SER A 803 -12.26 35.60 -46.71
CA SER A 803 -13.01 34.52 -47.34
C SER A 803 -13.55 35.02 -48.67
N ASP A 804 -12.81 34.75 -49.75
CA ASP A 804 -13.34 34.98 -51.09
C ASP A 804 -14.51 34.03 -51.38
N SER A 805 -15.44 34.58 -52.13
CA SER A 805 -16.61 33.93 -52.73
C SER A 805 -16.17 33.26 -54.06
N ASP A 806 -16.97 32.49 -54.82
CA ASP A 806 -18.24 32.89 -55.42
C ASP A 806 -19.05 31.68 -55.93
N GLU A 807 -20.37 31.88 -56.07
CA GLU A 807 -21.16 31.26 -57.13
C GLU A 807 -21.00 32.10 -58.41
N GLY A 808 -20.53 31.52 -59.53
CA GLY A 808 -20.40 32.25 -60.80
C GLY A 808 -19.57 31.56 -61.87
#